data_AF-A0A1B9FUZ0-F1
#
_entry.id   AF-A0A1B9FUZ0-F1
#
_cell.length_a   1.000
_cell.length_b   1.000
_cell.length_c   1.000
_cell.angle_alpha   90.00
_cell.angle_beta   90.00
_cell.angle_gamma   90.00
#
_symmetry.space_group_name_H-M   'P 1'
#
loop_
_entity.id
_entity.type
_entity.pdbx_description
1 polymer ?
#
loop_
_entity_poly.entity_id
_entity_poly.type
_entity_poly.pdbx_seq_one_letter_code
_entity_poly.pdbx_strand_id
1 'polypeptide(L)'
;MGEFPPERIRNLSIIAHIDHGKSTLADRLLQMTGTVPPSSNPQFLDKLKVERERGITVKAQTVSIIHTHTDGQKYLINLIDTPGHVDFSYEVSRSLGACEGGLLLVDCSQGIQAQTLSVFHHALEANLKLLPVINKVDLPHASPEETSEEIETSLGLPIKDHMRISAKSGLGVENVLNNVIDNLPSPKNWVDDDGKLRGLIFDTFYDQFRGVVSLVRIFSGTLKKGDKVRFLQAGKRYEILEVGINNPEEVVVDQLKDGQVGYIVCNMKNSEEAFIGDTICWADKPVEPLPGFKPMKAMVYAGVFPMDSSDFPKLEESIERLTLNDRSVSIQRESSAALSQGFRLGFLGTLHMDVFKQRLEDEYSSEVIVTAPTVPYKVVYLNGTEEYVSNPVDFPEVGDSKLRVRHIEEPMSKSALTLVCTEYIGEMMDLCSRYRGVQQEYRILENSDRAILRYSLPLAEIVTDFFSELKSSSSGFASFDYEEAGYQQSNLVKLNILINGKPVDALAMIVHKFAAQNVGKAWVKKLKEVVPRQQFELSLQAAVGAKVIARENVSAFRKDVTAGLYGGHYDRKLKHLNKQKEGKKRLKKLAGNIEIPQTAFFQVLSSRPRSLHTSARAPSLAFTSCSPSIPFPPGLSPNSPMLTSFSSSSFPWQSTNDPITRNLPEPEPESPTLPPQTTSALAPIGRSPISPPDRSSKLSLIGRMTSSPPPADATSSKLSEAFQDLYASTPDSHVFTPGEILEIITALLALQKREGGDRRLFAEQLNPLFRELEDIVGDKFNALKGMELSILSSTSRLERKVQTKDILDAEKAFREVFPRIPDANDAKGLKRWKKGINHLMYLCALAGHQSRLQDWWDKLERNGLSPDSYSHLTRCILADKLGRLEDIPGILDQAFSQDGSEMSEEDKSVLVNFGIHAFARGPSGNSESEDGYLASAIETYSKIVEMDQGDHQNLLGSTTSHGTTTSNPNPIIPIPSNLKPTQQLFGPLLFALVTRGNLIGSLTVFKHIFQNGCTPSIKDYITLFKGFAMYGQSTPPAYGGGEAYRVFGINSFSGYDRKMERESFQDIWERGSSFSEERYEARPPKMEGKGSEWNLENLKEIYLSFLSLTPPSSLAGSNRGINKKQFWIILKSFARTSGGDLDVIEKVWREVEGKFGEGNEQGWVGWRVDNRLIWARRTLFGEEK
;
A
#
# COMPACT_ATOMS: atom_id res chain seq x y z
N MET A 1 55.15 -12.36 10.90
CA MET A 1 55.18 -10.97 10.37
C MET A 1 56.48 -10.56 9.67
N GLY A 2 57.65 -11.08 10.08
CA GLY A 2 58.90 -10.83 9.34
C GLY A 2 58.95 -11.45 7.93
N GLU A 3 58.10 -12.44 7.66
CA GLU A 3 58.03 -13.22 6.41
C GLU A 3 57.21 -12.57 5.29
N PHE A 4 56.48 -11.48 5.58
CA PHE A 4 55.64 -10.77 4.62
C PHE A 4 56.26 -9.40 4.28
N PRO A 5 57.13 -9.30 3.26
CA PRO A 5 57.61 -8.01 2.75
C PRO A 5 56.46 -7.24 2.09
N PRO A 6 56.59 -5.90 1.92
CA PRO A 6 55.55 -5.05 1.31
C PRO A 6 55.03 -5.58 -0.04
N GLU A 7 55.91 -6.16 -0.85
CA GLU A 7 55.59 -6.78 -2.15
C GLU A 7 54.56 -7.91 -2.06
N ARG A 8 54.47 -8.59 -0.91
CA ARG A 8 53.56 -9.72 -0.65
C ARG A 8 52.34 -9.34 0.18
N ILE A 9 52.11 -8.04 0.34
CA ILE A 9 50.93 -7.51 1.03
C ILE A 9 49.96 -6.95 0.00
N ARG A 10 48.65 -7.13 0.23
CA ARG A 10 47.58 -6.51 -0.54
C ARG A 10 46.54 -5.95 0.43
N ASN A 11 46.33 -4.63 0.46
CA ASN A 11 45.25 -4.03 1.23
C ASN A 11 44.09 -3.69 0.29
N LEU A 12 42.94 -4.33 0.50
CA LEU A 12 41.76 -4.12 -0.31
C LEU A 12 40.49 -3.92 0.50
N SER A 13 39.54 -3.22 -0.13
CA SER A 13 38.18 -3.05 0.38
C SER A 13 37.17 -3.67 -0.58
N ILE A 14 36.08 -4.26 -0.07
CA ILE A 14 34.95 -4.64 -0.92
C ILE A 14 33.94 -3.48 -0.93
N ILE A 15 33.59 -3.03 -2.14
CA ILE A 15 32.71 -1.91 -2.41
C ILE A 15 31.50 -2.45 -3.18
N ALA A 16 30.29 -2.20 -2.68
CA ALA A 16 29.07 -2.66 -3.34
C ALA A 16 27.86 -1.81 -2.91
N HIS A 17 26.82 -1.81 -3.74
CA HIS A 17 25.49 -1.40 -3.29
C HIS A 17 24.96 -2.38 -2.23
N ILE A 18 23.96 -1.94 -1.47
CA ILE A 18 23.22 -2.78 -0.53
C ILE A 18 22.65 -4.00 -1.29
N ASP A 19 22.68 -5.16 -0.62
CA ASP A 19 22.23 -6.44 -1.17
C ASP A 19 22.99 -6.99 -2.39
N HIS A 20 24.06 -6.35 -2.88
CA HIS A 20 24.90 -6.90 -3.96
C HIS A 20 25.76 -8.10 -3.52
N GLY A 21 25.72 -8.47 -2.23
CA GLY A 21 26.38 -9.66 -1.69
C GLY A 21 27.80 -9.44 -1.16
N LYS A 22 28.08 -8.24 -0.63
CA LYS A 22 29.37 -7.85 -0.06
C LYS A 22 29.81 -8.76 1.10
N SER A 23 29.01 -8.85 2.16
CA SER A 23 29.29 -9.70 3.33
C SER A 23 29.39 -11.18 2.93
N THR A 24 28.52 -11.63 2.03
CA THR A 24 28.54 -13.00 1.50
C THR A 24 29.84 -13.32 0.78
N LEU A 25 30.36 -12.38 -0.02
CA LEU A 25 31.65 -12.56 -0.69
C LEU A 25 32.80 -12.58 0.32
N ALA A 26 32.80 -11.65 1.27
CA ALA A 26 33.81 -11.58 2.32
C ALA A 26 33.89 -12.89 3.12
N ASP A 27 32.76 -13.42 3.57
CA ASP A 27 32.70 -14.72 4.26
C ASP A 27 33.24 -15.85 3.40
N ARG A 28 32.90 -15.86 2.11
CA ARG A 28 33.34 -16.93 1.21
C ARG A 28 34.86 -16.93 1.05
N LEU A 29 35.47 -15.75 0.95
CA LEU A 29 36.92 -15.61 0.93
C LEU A 29 37.55 -16.12 2.24
N LEU A 30 36.93 -15.83 3.39
CA LEU A 30 37.41 -16.31 4.70
C LEU A 30 37.30 -17.82 4.86
N GLN A 31 36.20 -18.43 4.40
CA GLN A 31 36.00 -19.88 4.44
C GLN A 31 37.00 -20.60 3.52
N MET A 32 37.19 -20.09 2.30
CA MET A 32 38.08 -20.72 1.31
C MET A 32 39.55 -20.67 1.72
N THR A 33 39.96 -19.61 2.41
CA THR A 33 41.33 -19.48 2.92
C THR A 33 41.58 -20.25 4.22
N GLY A 34 40.56 -20.89 4.79
CA GLY A 34 40.64 -21.58 6.07
C GLY A 34 40.78 -20.64 7.27
N THR A 35 40.57 -19.33 7.05
CA THR A 35 40.61 -18.29 8.10
C THR A 35 39.46 -18.48 9.08
N VAL A 36 38.29 -18.91 8.59
CA VAL A 36 37.10 -19.22 9.40
C VAL A 36 36.66 -20.67 9.11
N PRO A 37 36.30 -21.46 10.13
CA PRO A 37 35.81 -22.82 9.91
C PRO A 37 34.49 -22.82 9.10
N PRO A 38 34.25 -23.81 8.23
CA PRO A 38 33.05 -23.87 7.38
C PRO A 38 31.73 -24.05 8.16
N SER A 39 31.80 -24.37 9.45
CA SER A 39 30.65 -24.45 10.36
C SER A 39 30.26 -23.09 10.99
N SER A 40 30.91 -22.00 10.57
CA SER A 40 30.60 -20.66 11.09
C SER A 40 29.22 -20.20 10.66
N ASN A 41 28.63 -19.30 11.45
CA ASN A 41 27.39 -18.63 11.06
C ASN A 41 27.60 -17.90 9.71
N PRO A 42 26.57 -17.83 8.86
CA PRO A 42 26.58 -16.96 7.70
C PRO A 42 26.72 -15.50 8.17
N GLN A 43 27.43 -14.67 7.41
CA GLN A 43 27.75 -13.27 7.74
C GLN A 43 28.61 -13.15 8.99
N PHE A 44 29.81 -13.74 8.96
CA PHE A 44 30.71 -13.81 10.12
C PHE A 44 31.23 -12.43 10.53
N LEU A 45 31.47 -11.55 9.56
CA LEU A 45 31.94 -10.18 9.80
C LEU A 45 30.87 -9.29 10.44
N ASP A 46 29.59 -9.58 10.22
CA ASP A 46 28.48 -8.84 10.80
C ASP A 46 28.34 -9.24 12.28
N LYS A 47 29.00 -8.48 13.16
CA LYS A 47 29.07 -8.75 14.60
C LYS A 47 27.85 -8.22 15.35
N LEU A 48 27.26 -7.11 14.89
CA LEU A 48 26.14 -6.48 15.57
C LEU A 48 24.83 -7.21 15.24
N LYS A 49 23.92 -7.27 16.21
CA LYS A 49 22.60 -7.89 16.02
C LYS A 49 21.80 -7.17 14.92
N VAL A 50 21.83 -5.84 14.91
CA VAL A 50 21.17 -4.99 13.90
C VAL A 50 21.69 -5.24 12.48
N GLU A 51 22.99 -5.54 12.33
CA GLU A 51 23.59 -5.86 11.02
C GLU A 51 22.98 -7.15 10.45
N ARG A 52 22.85 -8.17 11.31
CA ARG A 52 22.27 -9.48 10.93
C ARG A 52 20.77 -9.41 10.66
N GLU A 53 20.02 -8.66 11.46
CA GLU A 53 18.56 -8.54 11.28
C GLU A 53 18.19 -7.75 10.03
N ARG A 54 18.94 -6.69 9.73
CA ARG A 54 18.69 -5.83 8.56
C ARG A 54 19.45 -6.27 7.31
N GLY A 55 20.43 -7.17 7.43
CA GLY A 55 21.28 -7.61 6.32
C GLY A 55 22.21 -6.51 5.79
N ILE A 56 22.61 -5.55 6.63
CA ILE A 56 23.48 -4.43 6.27
C ILE A 56 24.75 -4.43 7.11
N THR A 57 25.87 -4.05 6.51
CA THR A 57 27.10 -3.74 7.25
C THR A 57 27.00 -2.31 7.73
N VAL A 58 27.07 -2.09 9.05
CA VAL A 58 27.03 -0.76 9.67
C VAL A 58 28.45 -0.31 9.95
N LYS A 59 29.26 -1.17 10.57
CA LYS A 59 30.64 -0.86 10.95
C LYS A 59 31.64 -1.60 10.08
N ALA A 60 32.61 -0.87 9.53
CA ALA A 60 33.70 -1.50 8.80
C ALA A 60 34.46 -2.52 9.67
N GLN A 61 34.69 -3.73 9.15
CA GLN A 61 35.51 -4.75 9.81
C GLN A 61 36.77 -5.04 9.01
N THR A 62 37.90 -5.11 9.70
CA THR A 62 39.20 -5.45 9.10
C THR A 62 39.58 -6.87 9.46
N VAL A 63 39.93 -7.67 8.45
CA VAL A 63 40.48 -9.02 8.60
C VAL A 63 41.71 -9.21 7.71
N SER A 64 42.72 -9.85 8.26
CA SER A 64 43.96 -10.25 7.61
C SER A 64 43.88 -11.72 7.24
N ILE A 65 43.93 -12.00 5.94
CA ILE A 65 43.87 -13.33 5.35
C ILE A 65 45.27 -13.74 4.92
N ILE A 66 45.70 -14.95 5.29
CA ILE A 66 46.96 -15.53 4.84
C ILE A 66 46.63 -16.56 3.76
N HIS A 67 47.05 -16.29 2.52
CA HIS A 67 46.75 -17.14 1.38
C HIS A 67 48.04 -17.61 0.69
N THR A 68 48.06 -18.88 0.26
CA THR A 68 49.17 -19.42 -0.53
C THR A 68 48.77 -19.36 -1.99
N HIS A 69 49.50 -18.55 -2.77
CA HIS A 69 49.22 -18.34 -4.18
C HIS A 69 49.73 -19.52 -5.03
N THR A 70 49.35 -19.55 -6.31
CA THR A 70 49.75 -20.59 -7.28
C THR A 70 51.26 -20.66 -7.50
N ASP A 71 52.00 -19.58 -7.19
CA ASP A 71 53.47 -19.51 -7.18
C ASP A 71 54.13 -20.22 -5.97
N GLY A 72 53.34 -20.75 -5.04
CA GLY A 72 53.79 -21.39 -3.80
C GLY A 72 54.22 -20.40 -2.71
N GLN A 73 54.12 -19.10 -2.93
CA GLN A 73 54.43 -18.06 -1.93
C GLN A 73 53.20 -17.71 -1.10
N LYS A 74 53.44 -17.30 0.15
CA LYS A 74 52.39 -16.81 1.06
C LYS A 74 52.24 -15.30 0.93
N TYR A 75 50.99 -14.85 0.78
CA TYR A 75 50.60 -13.45 0.73
C TYR A 75 49.73 -13.08 1.93
N LEU A 76 49.88 -11.85 2.41
CA LEU A 76 49.06 -11.25 3.45
C LEU A 76 48.06 -10.30 2.80
N ILE A 77 46.78 -10.66 2.84
CA ILE A 77 45.70 -9.90 2.23
C ILE A 77 44.89 -9.26 3.36
N ASN A 78 44.96 -7.94 3.49
CA ASN A 78 44.13 -7.21 4.45
C ASN A 78 42.84 -6.79 3.75
N LEU A 79 41.74 -7.38 4.18
CA LEU A 79 40.40 -7.14 3.70
C LEU A 79 39.67 -6.20 4.67
N ILE A 80 39.16 -5.09 4.15
CA ILE A 80 38.27 -4.18 4.87
C ILE A 80 36.87 -4.28 4.27
N ASP A 81 35.93 -4.77 5.06
CA ASP A 81 34.52 -4.79 4.66
C ASP A 81 33.91 -3.42 4.90
N THR A 82 33.37 -2.77 3.86
CA THR A 82 32.90 -1.37 3.94
C THR A 82 31.38 -1.27 3.93
N PRO A 83 30.76 -0.36 4.70
CA PRO A 83 29.30 -0.20 4.66
C PRO A 83 28.83 0.26 3.28
N GLY A 84 27.65 -0.24 2.84
CA GLY A 84 27.13 0.04 1.49
C GLY A 84 26.20 1.26 1.41
N HIS A 85 25.85 1.87 2.54
CA HIS A 85 24.86 2.94 2.62
C HIS A 85 25.52 4.33 2.75
N VAL A 86 24.88 5.34 2.16
CA VAL A 86 25.34 6.75 2.06
C VAL A 86 25.57 7.40 3.43
N ASP A 87 24.68 7.13 4.38
CA ASP A 87 24.82 7.59 5.78
C ASP A 87 26.14 7.17 6.44
N PHE A 88 26.79 6.12 5.93
CA PHE A 88 28.11 5.65 6.39
C PHE A 88 29.23 5.94 5.38
N SER A 89 29.03 6.89 4.46
CA SER A 89 30.03 7.35 3.48
C SER A 89 31.37 7.73 4.13
N TYR A 90 31.33 8.29 5.35
CA TYR A 90 32.52 8.57 6.12
C TYR A 90 33.31 7.30 6.50
N GLU A 91 32.64 6.21 6.88
CA GLU A 91 33.29 4.92 7.11
C GLU A 91 33.90 4.33 5.84
N VAL A 92 33.19 4.48 4.72
CA VAL A 92 33.68 4.07 3.41
C VAL A 92 34.95 4.83 3.07
N SER A 93 34.92 6.17 3.10
CA SER A 93 36.09 7.02 2.79
C SER A 93 37.30 6.70 3.68
N ARG A 94 37.08 6.47 4.98
CA ARG A 94 38.12 6.05 5.92
C ARG A 94 38.76 4.72 5.55
N SER A 95 37.93 3.74 5.21
CA SER A 95 38.37 2.40 4.83
C SER A 95 39.14 2.42 3.51
N LEU A 96 38.64 3.17 2.52
CA LEU A 96 39.29 3.36 1.22
C LEU A 96 40.67 4.02 1.36
N GLY A 97 40.82 4.99 2.27
CA GLY A 97 42.11 5.60 2.59
C GLY A 97 43.15 4.64 3.15
N ALA A 98 42.74 3.46 3.65
CA ALA A 98 43.63 2.41 4.15
C ALA A 98 43.98 1.33 3.11
N CYS A 99 43.42 1.38 1.90
CA CYS A 99 43.64 0.37 0.86
C CYS A 99 44.55 0.86 -0.28
N GLU A 100 45.01 -0.04 -1.13
CA GLU A 100 45.62 0.28 -2.44
C GLU A 100 44.68 -0.03 -3.63
N GLY A 101 43.66 -0.86 -3.40
CA GLY A 101 42.59 -1.06 -4.37
C GLY A 101 41.32 -1.63 -3.75
N GLY A 102 40.33 -1.92 -4.58
CA GLY A 102 39.04 -2.41 -4.10
C GLY A 102 38.33 -3.32 -5.09
N LEU A 103 37.53 -4.24 -4.55
CA LEU A 103 36.63 -5.08 -5.35
C LEU A 103 35.31 -4.33 -5.54
N LEU A 104 35.00 -3.96 -6.78
CA LEU A 104 33.73 -3.31 -7.11
C LEU A 104 32.70 -4.38 -7.46
N LEU A 105 31.82 -4.69 -6.51
CA LEU A 105 30.84 -5.75 -6.62
C LEU A 105 29.51 -5.24 -7.19
N VAL A 106 29.10 -5.78 -8.33
CA VAL A 106 27.86 -5.43 -9.04
C VAL A 106 27.00 -6.68 -9.20
N ASP A 107 25.74 -6.62 -8.78
CA ASP A 107 24.77 -7.71 -8.97
C ASP A 107 24.32 -7.77 -10.43
N CYS A 108 24.47 -8.90 -11.11
CA CYS A 108 24.05 -9.02 -12.52
C CYS A 108 22.53 -9.06 -12.75
N SER A 109 21.71 -9.19 -11.70
CA SER A 109 20.25 -9.10 -11.79
C SER A 109 19.75 -7.65 -11.65
N GLN A 110 20.53 -6.79 -10.98
CA GLN A 110 20.16 -5.39 -10.72
C GLN A 110 21.02 -4.38 -11.48
N GLY A 111 22.21 -4.78 -11.94
CA GLY A 111 23.26 -3.95 -12.54
C GLY A 111 23.74 -2.78 -11.66
N ILE A 112 24.25 -1.71 -12.28
CA ILE A 112 24.76 -0.53 -11.58
C ILE A 112 23.61 0.26 -10.92
N GLN A 113 23.80 0.57 -9.63
CA GLN A 113 22.88 1.36 -8.82
C GLN A 113 23.51 2.72 -8.46
N ALA A 114 22.71 3.69 -7.98
CA ALA A 114 23.20 5.02 -7.60
C ALA A 114 24.37 4.96 -6.60
N GLN A 115 24.27 4.11 -5.59
CA GLN A 115 25.33 3.98 -4.57
C GLN A 115 26.62 3.36 -5.15
N THR A 116 26.52 2.49 -6.17
CA THR A 116 27.70 1.95 -6.87
C THR A 116 28.51 3.09 -7.51
N LEU A 117 27.83 4.08 -8.12
CA LEU A 117 28.48 5.25 -8.71
C LEU A 117 29.12 6.15 -7.64
N SER A 118 28.40 6.40 -6.55
CA SER A 118 28.88 7.22 -5.43
C SER A 118 30.18 6.68 -4.84
N VAL A 119 30.21 5.37 -4.51
CA VAL A 119 31.43 4.77 -3.95
C VAL A 119 32.53 4.62 -4.99
N PHE A 120 32.18 4.40 -6.27
CA PHE A 120 33.17 4.44 -7.35
C PHE A 120 33.88 5.79 -7.43
N HIS A 121 33.15 6.91 -7.33
CA HIS A 121 33.76 8.24 -7.29
C HIS A 121 34.69 8.42 -6.08
N HIS A 122 34.28 7.97 -4.88
CA HIS A 122 35.17 8.01 -3.71
C HIS A 122 36.44 7.16 -3.89
N ALA A 123 36.34 6.01 -4.54
CA ALA A 123 37.50 5.18 -4.83
C ALA A 123 38.44 5.82 -5.86
N LEU A 124 37.90 6.53 -6.86
CA LEU A 124 38.68 7.33 -7.80
C LEU A 124 39.39 8.50 -7.11
N GLU A 125 38.71 9.23 -6.22
CA GLU A 125 39.30 10.31 -5.42
C GLU A 125 40.46 9.79 -4.54
N ALA A 126 40.33 8.56 -4.03
CA ALA A 126 41.36 7.87 -3.27
C ALA A 126 42.48 7.24 -4.14
N ASN A 127 42.43 7.39 -5.47
CA ASN A 127 43.37 6.79 -6.44
C ASN A 127 43.53 5.27 -6.27
N LEU A 128 42.44 4.56 -5.98
CA LEU A 128 42.44 3.11 -5.78
C LEU A 128 42.30 2.37 -7.11
N LYS A 129 43.03 1.25 -7.27
CA LYS A 129 42.80 0.34 -8.40
C LYS A 129 41.55 -0.49 -8.13
N LEU A 130 40.54 -0.36 -8.97
CA LEU A 130 39.29 -1.11 -8.84
C LEU A 130 39.30 -2.35 -9.72
N LEU A 131 38.89 -3.48 -9.13
CA LEU A 131 38.68 -4.74 -9.82
C LEU A 131 37.16 -5.00 -9.90
N PRO A 132 36.55 -4.95 -11.09
CA PRO A 132 35.12 -5.18 -11.25
C PRO A 132 34.76 -6.65 -11.09
N VAL A 133 33.80 -6.92 -10.21
CA VAL A 133 33.29 -8.26 -9.88
C VAL A 133 31.78 -8.28 -10.09
N ILE A 134 31.32 -9.09 -11.03
CA ILE A 134 29.91 -9.32 -11.33
C ILE A 134 29.43 -10.52 -10.52
N ASN A 135 28.52 -10.29 -9.58
CA ASN A 135 28.02 -11.27 -8.62
C ASN A 135 26.61 -11.76 -8.97
N LYS A 136 26.20 -12.88 -8.35
CA LYS A 136 24.88 -13.53 -8.45
C LYS A 136 24.54 -14.11 -9.83
N VAL A 137 25.56 -14.58 -10.54
CA VAL A 137 25.39 -15.28 -11.84
C VAL A 137 24.59 -16.59 -11.72
N ASP A 138 24.30 -17.06 -10.50
CA ASP A 138 23.47 -18.24 -10.22
C ASP A 138 21.96 -17.97 -10.36
N LEU A 139 21.52 -16.71 -10.40
CA LEU A 139 20.10 -16.39 -10.50
C LEU A 139 19.54 -16.60 -11.92
N PRO A 140 18.30 -17.07 -12.08
CA PRO A 140 17.70 -17.34 -13.39
C PRO A 140 17.43 -16.08 -14.23
N HIS A 141 17.38 -14.90 -13.59
CA HIS A 141 17.22 -13.60 -14.24
C HIS A 141 18.54 -12.80 -14.29
N ALA A 142 19.68 -13.46 -14.16
CA ALA A 142 20.99 -12.82 -14.22
C ALA A 142 21.37 -12.48 -15.67
N SER A 143 21.74 -11.22 -15.92
CA SER A 143 22.27 -10.75 -17.22
C SER A 143 23.74 -10.31 -17.07
N PRO A 144 24.71 -11.25 -17.01
CA PRO A 144 26.12 -10.90 -16.78
C PRO A 144 26.78 -10.18 -17.95
N GLU A 145 26.29 -10.37 -19.18
CA GLU A 145 26.82 -9.70 -20.39
C GLU A 145 26.39 -8.22 -20.43
N GLU A 146 25.09 -7.95 -20.29
CA GLU A 146 24.55 -6.59 -20.22
C GLU A 146 25.18 -5.79 -19.07
N THR A 147 25.32 -6.39 -17.89
CA THR A 147 25.96 -5.73 -16.74
C THR A 147 27.43 -5.41 -17.00
N SER A 148 28.13 -6.25 -17.78
CA SER A 148 29.52 -6.02 -18.17
C SER A 148 29.65 -4.84 -19.11
N GLU A 149 28.76 -4.72 -20.10
CA GLU A 149 28.71 -3.58 -21.02
C GLU A 149 28.34 -2.27 -20.28
N GLU A 150 27.44 -2.35 -19.30
CA GLU A 150 27.07 -1.22 -18.45
C GLU A 150 28.25 -0.68 -17.64
N ILE A 151 29.05 -1.57 -17.05
CA ILE A 151 30.26 -1.23 -16.30
C ILE A 151 31.29 -0.55 -17.21
N GLU A 152 31.50 -1.05 -18.43
CA GLU A 152 32.44 -0.43 -19.37
C GLU A 152 31.97 0.96 -19.81
N THR A 153 30.69 1.10 -20.15
CA THR A 153 30.12 2.35 -20.64
C THR A 153 30.03 3.42 -19.55
N SER A 154 29.63 3.04 -18.33
CA SER A 154 29.36 3.98 -17.24
C SER A 154 30.58 4.30 -16.40
N LEU A 155 31.44 3.29 -16.15
CA LEU A 155 32.59 3.41 -15.24
C LEU A 155 33.93 3.45 -16.00
N GLY A 156 33.95 3.11 -17.29
CA GLY A 156 35.18 3.08 -18.08
C GLY A 156 36.13 1.94 -17.73
N LEU A 157 35.63 0.88 -17.08
CA LEU A 157 36.42 -0.31 -16.74
C LEU A 157 36.33 -1.33 -17.90
N PRO A 158 37.46 -1.87 -18.40
CA PRO A 158 37.44 -2.71 -19.59
C PRO A 158 36.86 -4.10 -19.29
N ILE A 159 36.05 -4.63 -20.21
CA ILE A 159 35.37 -5.94 -20.08
C ILE A 159 36.34 -7.09 -19.75
N LYS A 160 37.59 -7.01 -20.21
CA LYS A 160 38.62 -8.04 -19.95
C LYS A 160 38.92 -8.26 -18.47
N ASP A 161 38.71 -7.23 -17.65
CA ASP A 161 39.01 -7.26 -16.22
C ASP A 161 37.81 -7.74 -15.38
N HIS A 162 36.66 -7.99 -16.01
CA HIS A 162 35.40 -8.29 -15.32
C HIS A 162 35.36 -9.75 -14.87
N MET A 163 35.33 -9.96 -13.55
CA MET A 163 35.21 -11.29 -12.96
C MET A 163 33.75 -11.67 -12.75
N ARG A 164 33.31 -12.81 -13.30
CA ARG A 164 31.95 -13.34 -13.10
C ARG A 164 31.96 -14.38 -11.99
N ILE A 165 31.22 -14.11 -10.91
CA ILE A 165 31.20 -14.97 -9.72
C ILE A 165 29.78 -15.16 -9.16
N SER A 166 29.63 -16.19 -8.33
CA SER A 166 28.50 -16.30 -7.41
C SER A 166 29.05 -16.52 -6.00
N ALA A 167 28.94 -15.48 -5.15
CA ALA A 167 29.35 -15.57 -3.75
C ALA A 167 28.55 -16.64 -2.97
N LYS A 168 27.31 -16.92 -3.38
CA LYS A 168 26.42 -17.88 -2.73
C LYS A 168 26.77 -19.33 -3.04
N SER A 169 27.00 -19.66 -4.32
CA SER A 169 27.41 -21.02 -4.72
C SER A 169 28.91 -21.24 -4.58
N GLY A 170 29.70 -20.17 -4.51
CA GLY A 170 31.16 -20.20 -4.53
C GLY A 170 31.77 -20.28 -5.92
N LEU A 171 30.95 -20.25 -6.98
CA LEU A 171 31.41 -20.32 -8.37
C LEU A 171 32.28 -19.10 -8.71
N GLY A 172 33.50 -19.34 -9.21
CA GLY A 172 34.43 -18.29 -9.65
C GLY A 172 35.13 -17.51 -8.54
N VAL A 173 34.84 -17.77 -7.26
CA VAL A 173 35.42 -17.01 -6.13
C VAL A 173 36.92 -17.28 -5.94
N GLU A 174 37.40 -18.47 -6.30
CA GLU A 174 38.83 -18.82 -6.24
C GLU A 174 39.66 -17.88 -7.13
N ASN A 175 39.14 -17.56 -8.31
CA ASN A 175 39.79 -16.67 -9.26
C ASN A 175 39.91 -15.24 -8.72
N VAL A 176 39.03 -14.83 -7.80
CA VAL A 176 39.09 -13.48 -7.19
C VAL A 176 40.36 -13.31 -6.37
N LEU A 177 40.74 -14.30 -5.56
CA LEU A 177 41.96 -14.22 -4.74
C LEU A 177 43.23 -14.16 -5.62
N ASN A 178 43.29 -14.98 -6.66
CA ASN A 178 44.42 -14.99 -7.59
C ASN A 178 44.52 -13.63 -8.32
N ASN A 179 43.39 -13.14 -8.85
CA ASN A 179 43.33 -11.87 -9.56
C ASN A 179 43.68 -10.68 -8.65
N VAL A 180 43.27 -10.71 -7.38
CA VAL A 180 43.69 -9.71 -6.37
C VAL A 180 45.22 -9.70 -6.23
N ILE A 181 45.88 -10.85 -6.19
CA ILE A 181 47.35 -10.91 -6.05
C ILE A 181 48.04 -10.40 -7.32
N ASP A 182 47.56 -10.83 -8.48
CA ASP A 182 48.16 -10.54 -9.79
C ASP A 182 47.96 -9.07 -10.23
N ASN A 183 46.75 -8.54 -10.03
CA ASN A 183 46.36 -7.25 -10.60
C ASN A 183 46.36 -6.10 -9.59
N LEU A 184 46.19 -6.34 -8.28
CA LEU A 184 46.20 -5.26 -7.30
C LEU A 184 47.66 -4.83 -7.00
N PRO A 185 47.98 -3.52 -6.95
CA PRO A 185 49.31 -3.07 -6.57
C PRO A 185 49.64 -3.44 -5.12
N SER A 186 50.92 -3.72 -4.85
CA SER A 186 51.43 -3.79 -3.48
C SER A 186 51.44 -2.39 -2.83
N PRO A 187 51.40 -2.29 -1.49
CA PRO A 187 51.64 -1.05 -0.76
C PRO A 187 52.89 -0.35 -1.28
N LYS A 188 52.74 0.92 -1.67
CA LYS A 188 53.88 1.73 -2.15
C LYS A 188 54.79 2.04 -0.96
N ASN A 189 56.09 1.80 -1.14
CA ASN A 189 57.09 2.32 -0.21
C ASN A 189 57.07 3.85 -0.25
N TRP A 190 57.25 4.49 0.91
CA TRP A 190 57.24 5.93 1.01
C TRP A 190 58.41 6.56 0.23
N VAL A 191 58.14 7.62 -0.53
CA VAL A 191 59.04 8.19 -1.55
C VAL A 191 60.33 8.77 -0.95
N ASP A 192 60.26 9.31 0.28
CA ASP A 192 61.41 9.75 1.07
C ASP A 192 61.62 8.80 2.26
N ASP A 193 62.45 7.77 2.08
CA ASP A 193 62.78 6.80 3.13
C ASP A 193 63.64 7.45 4.24
N ASP A 194 63.00 8.34 5.02
CA ASP A 194 63.56 9.05 6.17
C ASP A 194 63.81 8.13 7.38
N GLY A 195 63.40 6.85 7.29
CA GLY A 195 63.38 5.91 8.40
C GLY A 195 62.56 6.42 9.58
N LYS A 196 61.45 7.12 9.33
CA LYS A 196 60.53 7.67 10.35
C LYS A 196 59.19 6.94 10.30
N LEU A 197 58.62 6.67 11.48
CA LEU A 197 57.31 6.07 11.59
C LEU A 197 56.20 7.03 11.13
N ARG A 198 55.37 6.56 10.19
CA ARG A 198 54.12 7.17 9.74
C ARG A 198 53.03 6.09 9.71
N GLY A 199 52.21 6.05 10.77
CA GLY A 199 51.02 5.20 10.84
C GLY A 199 49.75 6.03 10.74
N LEU A 200 48.80 5.63 9.88
CA LEU A 200 47.48 6.27 9.78
C LEU A 200 46.47 5.51 10.64
N ILE A 201 45.78 6.21 11.53
CA ILE A 201 44.62 5.66 12.24
C ILE A 201 43.40 5.81 11.35
N PHE A 202 42.79 4.70 10.94
CA PHE A 202 41.59 4.75 10.10
C PHE A 202 40.31 4.34 10.84
N ASP A 203 40.43 3.59 11.95
CA ASP A 203 39.28 3.29 12.80
C ASP A 203 39.69 3.10 14.28
N THR A 204 38.71 3.23 15.18
CA THR A 204 38.90 3.04 16.63
C THR A 204 37.68 2.36 17.23
N PHE A 205 37.88 1.59 18.30
CA PHE A 205 36.80 1.08 19.13
C PHE A 205 37.21 1.05 20.60
N TYR A 206 36.23 1.04 21.49
CA TYR A 206 36.47 1.04 22.92
C TYR A 206 36.35 -0.36 23.52
N ASP A 207 37.38 -0.78 24.24
CA ASP A 207 37.43 -2.01 25.02
C ASP A 207 37.43 -1.65 26.52
N GLN A 208 36.62 -2.34 27.32
CA GLN A 208 36.45 -2.04 28.74
C GLN A 208 37.74 -2.25 29.57
N PHE A 209 38.60 -3.18 29.16
CA PHE A 209 39.83 -3.53 29.88
C PHE A 209 41.06 -2.89 29.26
N ARG A 210 41.10 -2.79 27.93
CA ARG A 210 42.25 -2.29 27.17
C ARG A 210 42.17 -0.80 26.85
N GLY A 211 41.01 -0.17 27.07
CA GLY A 211 40.75 1.22 26.69
C GLY A 211 40.52 1.34 25.18
N VAL A 212 40.92 2.47 24.59
CA VAL A 212 40.79 2.65 23.14
C VAL A 212 41.76 1.76 22.39
N VAL A 213 41.22 0.90 21.51
CA VAL A 213 41.96 0.13 20.52
C VAL A 213 41.90 0.89 19.20
N SER A 214 43.07 1.17 18.61
CA SER A 214 43.17 1.92 17.35
C SER A 214 43.63 1.02 16.22
N LEU A 215 42.88 0.99 15.12
CA LEU A 215 43.26 0.31 13.89
C LEU A 215 44.15 1.22 13.06
N VAL A 216 45.33 0.71 12.69
CA VAL A 216 46.41 1.46 12.08
C VAL A 216 46.91 0.80 10.80
N ARG A 217 47.19 1.62 9.79
CA ARG A 217 47.93 1.26 8.58
C ARG A 217 49.32 1.88 8.64
N ILE A 218 50.36 1.08 8.49
CA ILE A 218 51.75 1.59 8.49
C ILE A 218 52.16 1.92 7.06
N PHE A 219 52.46 3.20 6.80
CA PHE A 219 52.99 3.65 5.51
C PHE A 219 54.52 3.60 5.49
N SER A 220 55.15 3.89 6.62
CA SER A 220 56.60 3.87 6.78
C SER A 220 56.98 3.64 8.24
N GLY A 221 58.06 2.90 8.49
CA GLY A 221 58.60 2.59 9.81
C GLY A 221 58.10 1.27 10.40
N THR A 222 58.45 1.05 11.67
CA THR A 222 58.05 -0.17 12.40
C THR A 222 57.46 0.19 13.74
N LEU A 223 56.43 -0.55 14.16
CA LEU A 223 55.81 -0.42 15.47
C LEU A 223 56.04 -1.67 16.29
N LYS A 224 56.55 -1.49 17.51
CA LYS A 224 56.78 -2.58 18.47
C LYS A 224 56.12 -2.29 19.80
N LYS A 225 55.87 -3.36 20.55
CA LYS A 225 55.48 -3.26 21.96
C LYS A 225 56.57 -2.53 22.77
N GLY A 226 56.17 -1.56 23.57
CA GLY A 226 57.05 -0.70 24.37
C GLY A 226 57.50 0.58 23.67
N ASP A 227 57.18 0.77 22.39
CA ASP A 227 57.52 2.01 21.68
C ASP A 227 56.74 3.20 22.23
N LYS A 228 57.42 4.34 22.38
CA LYS A 228 56.79 5.62 22.72
C LYS A 228 56.37 6.33 21.46
N VAL A 229 55.07 6.48 21.29
CA VAL A 229 54.46 7.11 20.11
C VAL A 229 53.79 8.41 20.46
N ARG A 230 53.69 9.29 19.46
CA ARG A 230 53.00 10.57 19.52
C ARG A 230 51.89 10.59 18.48
N PHE A 231 50.73 11.04 18.92
CA PHE A 231 49.56 11.32 18.11
C PHE A 231 49.67 12.79 17.70
N LEU A 232 49.78 13.07 16.40
CA LEU A 232 50.15 14.41 15.92
C LEU A 232 49.02 15.42 16.11
N GLN A 233 47.77 15.03 15.83
CA GLN A 233 46.59 15.86 16.00
C GLN A 233 46.23 16.02 17.48
N ALA A 234 46.28 14.95 18.27
CA ALA A 234 46.04 15.03 19.71
C ALA A 234 47.18 15.71 20.49
N GLY A 235 48.39 15.72 19.93
CA GLY A 235 49.61 16.24 20.55
C GLY A 235 50.15 15.43 21.74
N LYS A 236 49.47 14.34 22.13
CA LYS A 236 49.78 13.50 23.30
C LYS A 236 50.74 12.36 22.97
N ARG A 237 51.44 11.88 24.00
CA ARG A 237 52.41 10.78 23.92
C ARG A 237 51.90 9.57 24.71
N TYR A 238 52.01 8.39 24.13
CA TYR A 238 51.61 7.14 24.76
C TYR A 238 52.69 6.06 24.55
N GLU A 239 52.62 5.04 25.38
CA GLU A 239 53.43 3.83 25.25
C GLU A 239 52.54 2.70 24.72
N ILE A 240 53.06 1.96 23.73
CA ILE A 240 52.33 0.85 23.13
C ILE A 240 52.42 -0.38 24.04
N LEU A 241 51.29 -0.85 24.52
CA LEU A 241 51.20 -2.06 25.35
C LEU A 241 51.09 -3.33 24.51
N GLU A 242 50.40 -3.22 23.37
CA GLU A 242 50.05 -4.35 22.54
C GLU A 242 49.92 -3.91 21.08
N VAL A 243 50.36 -4.79 20.19
CA VAL A 243 50.24 -4.65 18.74
C VAL A 243 49.76 -5.99 18.22
N GLY A 244 48.83 -5.99 17.27
CA GLY A 244 48.26 -7.21 16.72
C GLY A 244 47.66 -7.06 15.33
N ILE A 245 47.20 -8.17 14.78
CA ILE A 245 46.38 -8.22 13.55
C ILE A 245 45.08 -8.97 13.82
N ASN A 246 44.09 -8.78 12.96
CA ASN A 246 42.80 -9.46 13.05
C ASN A 246 42.78 -10.65 12.10
N ASN A 247 42.95 -11.89 12.57
CA ASN A 247 42.95 -13.08 11.72
C ASN A 247 42.22 -14.26 12.37
N PRO A 248 40.90 -14.37 12.21
CA PRO A 248 39.90 -13.29 12.09
C PRO A 248 39.58 -12.64 13.46
N GLU A 249 39.95 -13.32 14.55
CA GLU A 249 40.03 -12.76 15.89
C GLU A 249 41.37 -12.03 16.10
N GLU A 250 41.49 -11.26 17.18
CA GLU A 250 42.68 -10.49 17.47
C GLU A 250 43.85 -11.38 17.88
N VAL A 251 44.93 -11.35 17.09
CA VAL A 251 46.17 -12.09 17.34
C VAL A 251 47.29 -11.10 17.62
N VAL A 252 47.89 -11.20 18.80
CA VAL A 252 49.04 -10.37 19.20
C VAL A 252 50.26 -10.72 18.35
N VAL A 253 50.95 -9.69 17.86
CA VAL A 253 52.19 -9.83 17.07
C VAL A 253 53.31 -8.99 17.67
N ASP A 254 54.56 -9.40 17.44
CA ASP A 254 55.72 -8.70 18.01
C ASP A 254 55.94 -7.30 17.42
N GLN A 255 55.64 -7.13 16.12
CA GLN A 255 55.85 -5.89 15.40
C GLN A 255 54.96 -5.77 14.15
N LEU A 256 54.57 -4.54 13.82
CA LEU A 256 54.00 -4.16 12.51
C LEU A 256 55.05 -3.45 11.67
N LYS A 257 55.09 -3.77 10.38
CA LYS A 257 56.01 -3.20 9.39
C LYS A 257 55.26 -2.41 8.30
N ASP A 258 56.03 -1.77 7.43
CA ASP A 258 55.56 -1.08 6.22
C ASP A 258 54.51 -1.90 5.44
N GLY A 259 53.41 -1.23 5.09
CA GLY A 259 52.30 -1.79 4.33
C GLY A 259 51.32 -2.63 5.15
N GLN A 260 51.65 -3.01 6.39
CA GLN A 260 50.78 -3.85 7.22
C GLN A 260 49.67 -3.04 7.89
N VAL A 261 48.52 -3.70 8.04
CA VAL A 261 47.36 -3.21 8.77
C VAL A 261 47.22 -4.03 10.04
N GLY A 262 46.93 -3.38 11.17
CA GLY A 262 46.76 -4.04 12.46
C GLY A 262 46.10 -3.13 13.48
N TYR A 263 46.09 -3.56 14.73
CA TYR A 263 45.62 -2.75 15.86
C TYR A 263 46.75 -2.45 16.84
N ILE A 264 46.58 -1.35 17.58
CA ILE A 264 47.43 -0.97 18.69
C ILE A 264 46.61 -0.63 19.93
N VAL A 265 47.19 -0.90 21.10
CA VAL A 265 46.62 -0.59 22.41
C VAL A 265 47.58 0.30 23.19
N CYS A 266 47.09 1.48 23.58
CA CYS A 266 47.89 2.52 24.25
C CYS A 266 47.37 2.89 25.66
N ASN A 267 46.45 2.09 26.23
CA ASN A 267 45.77 2.37 27.51
C ASN A 267 45.14 3.78 27.59
N MET A 268 44.55 4.22 26.47
CA MET A 268 43.85 5.48 26.43
C MET A 268 42.50 5.32 27.12
N LYS A 269 42.27 6.10 28.18
CA LYS A 269 41.00 6.12 28.89
C LYS A 269 39.95 6.98 28.20
N ASN A 270 40.38 8.12 27.66
CA ASN A 270 39.51 9.04 26.96
C ASN A 270 39.54 8.75 25.46
N SER A 271 38.40 8.39 24.88
CA SER A 271 38.24 8.21 23.44
C SER A 271 38.50 9.50 22.66
N GLU A 272 38.21 10.68 23.24
CA GLU A 272 38.46 12.00 22.65
C GLU A 272 39.91 12.24 22.21
N GLU A 273 40.86 11.49 22.78
CA GLU A 273 42.29 11.64 22.51
C GLU A 273 42.76 10.86 21.26
N ALA A 274 41.95 9.94 20.76
CA ALA A 274 42.28 9.08 19.62
C ALA A 274 41.57 9.54 18.35
N PHE A 275 42.04 10.60 17.70
CA PHE A 275 41.41 11.12 16.49
C PHE A 275 41.53 10.14 15.31
N ILE A 276 40.43 9.95 14.58
CA ILE A 276 40.42 9.14 13.36
C ILE A 276 40.98 10.00 12.23
N GLY A 277 41.95 9.47 11.49
CA GLY A 277 42.76 10.21 10.53
C GLY A 277 44.00 10.85 11.14
N ASP A 278 44.25 10.65 12.43
CA ASP A 278 45.50 11.07 13.05
C ASP A 278 46.67 10.22 12.54
N THR A 279 47.84 10.83 12.54
CA THR A 279 49.10 10.21 12.18
C THR A 279 49.90 9.91 13.44
N ILE A 280 50.30 8.66 13.58
CA ILE A 280 51.15 8.17 14.65
C ILE A 280 52.61 8.20 14.17
N CYS A 281 53.47 8.80 14.99
CA CYS A 281 54.91 8.79 14.80
C CYS A 281 55.64 8.44 16.10
N TRP A 282 56.93 8.14 16.04
CA TRP A 282 57.71 7.99 17.27
C TRP A 282 57.81 9.33 18.00
N ALA A 283 57.75 9.31 19.33
CA ALA A 283 57.72 10.52 20.14
C ALA A 283 58.97 11.41 19.96
N ASP A 284 60.10 10.80 19.61
CA ASP A 284 61.39 11.45 19.43
C ASP A 284 61.61 12.00 18.00
N LYS A 285 60.80 11.54 17.03
CA LYS A 285 60.93 11.90 15.62
C LYS A 285 59.57 12.35 15.04
N PRO A 286 59.19 13.64 15.21
CA PRO A 286 57.98 14.16 14.61
C PRO A 286 58.09 14.17 13.08
N VAL A 287 56.96 13.90 12.42
CA VAL A 287 56.79 13.89 10.96
C VAL A 287 55.69 14.85 10.58
N GLU A 288 55.64 15.21 9.30
CA GLU A 288 54.46 15.88 8.76
C GLU A 288 53.26 14.92 8.80
N PRO A 289 52.07 15.40 9.22
CA PRO A 289 50.88 14.57 9.30
C PRO A 289 50.46 14.12 7.89
N LEU A 290 49.98 12.88 7.80
CA LEU A 290 49.33 12.39 6.60
C LEU A 290 48.04 13.19 6.33
N PRO A 291 47.56 13.24 5.07
CA PRO A 291 46.26 13.85 4.77
C PRO A 291 45.17 13.15 5.60
N GLY A 292 44.73 13.81 6.66
CA GLY A 292 43.74 13.29 7.59
C GLY A 292 42.32 13.38 7.02
N PHE A 293 41.37 12.80 7.75
CA PHE A 293 39.96 12.85 7.36
C PHE A 293 39.29 14.15 7.84
N LYS A 294 38.34 14.65 7.07
CA LYS A 294 37.52 15.79 7.49
C LYS A 294 36.62 15.37 8.67
N PRO A 295 36.44 16.21 9.69
CA PRO A 295 35.54 15.89 10.80
C PRO A 295 34.11 15.75 10.29
N MET A 296 33.40 14.76 10.82
CA MET A 296 32.00 14.50 10.50
C MET A 296 31.11 15.64 10.98
N LYS A 297 30.12 16.01 10.16
CA LYS A 297 29.06 16.94 10.55
C LYS A 297 27.75 16.18 10.64
N ALA A 298 27.06 16.30 11.77
CA ALA A 298 25.71 15.77 11.92
C ALA A 298 24.73 16.58 11.06
N MET A 299 23.99 15.90 10.20
CA MET A 299 23.04 16.49 9.26
C MET A 299 21.59 16.30 9.71
N VAL A 300 21.34 15.28 10.53
CA VAL A 300 20.01 14.93 11.03
C VAL A 300 20.00 14.96 12.55
N TYR A 301 19.09 15.70 13.15
CA TYR A 301 18.95 15.80 14.59
C TYR A 301 17.58 15.30 15.06
N ALA A 302 17.56 14.53 16.13
CA ALA A 302 16.34 14.08 16.79
C ALA A 302 16.48 14.15 18.32
N GLY A 303 15.38 14.47 18.99
CA GLY A 303 15.28 14.35 20.44
C GLY A 303 14.99 12.90 20.82
N VAL A 304 15.76 12.36 21.76
CA VAL A 304 15.66 11.01 22.31
C VAL A 304 15.36 11.13 23.80
N PHE A 305 14.17 10.68 24.19
CA PHE A 305 13.66 10.78 25.55
C PHE A 305 13.40 9.37 26.10
N PRO A 306 13.60 9.12 27.39
CA PRO A 306 13.20 7.84 27.98
C PRO A 306 11.67 7.76 28.01
N MET A 307 11.12 6.53 27.92
CA MET A 307 9.68 6.32 28.12
C MET A 307 9.25 6.75 29.53
N ASP A 308 10.05 6.38 30.54
CA ASP A 308 9.86 6.75 31.93
C ASP A 308 10.93 7.76 32.38
N SER A 309 10.51 8.83 33.05
CA SER A 309 11.44 9.88 33.52
C SER A 309 12.48 9.38 34.53
N SER A 310 12.22 8.26 35.22
CA SER A 310 13.17 7.62 36.13
C SER A 310 14.39 7.04 35.43
N ASP A 311 14.26 6.71 34.15
CA ASP A 311 15.26 5.97 33.39
C ASP A 311 16.26 6.91 32.69
N PHE A 312 16.11 8.23 32.87
CA PHE A 312 17.02 9.22 32.32
C PHE A 312 18.50 8.95 32.68
N PRO A 313 18.89 8.63 33.93
CA PRO A 313 20.29 8.34 34.26
C PRO A 313 20.82 7.08 33.54
N LYS A 314 19.97 6.07 33.37
CA LYS A 314 20.32 4.84 32.63
C LYS A 314 20.50 5.14 31.14
N LEU A 315 19.61 5.95 30.57
CA LEU A 315 19.68 6.39 29.18
C LEU A 315 20.95 7.22 28.92
N GLU A 316 21.28 8.14 29.83
CA GLU A 316 22.51 8.94 29.80
C GLU A 316 23.75 8.04 29.72
N GLU A 317 23.88 7.11 30.68
CA GLU A 317 25.00 6.16 30.71
C GLU A 317 25.05 5.29 29.45
N SER A 318 23.90 4.87 28.93
CA SER A 318 23.81 4.05 27.71
C SER A 318 24.27 4.83 26.46
N ILE A 319 23.85 6.09 26.32
CA ILE A 319 24.25 6.96 25.20
C ILE A 319 25.74 7.27 25.29
N GLU A 320 26.25 7.64 26.46
CA GLU A 320 27.68 7.91 26.66
C GLU A 320 28.52 6.68 26.28
N ARG A 321 28.15 5.48 26.75
CA ARG A 321 28.85 4.24 26.37
C ARG A 321 28.77 3.92 24.88
N LEU A 322 27.61 4.11 24.25
CA LEU A 322 27.43 3.82 22.83
C LEU A 322 28.23 4.80 21.94
N THR A 323 28.28 6.07 22.33
CA THR A 323 29.05 7.11 21.60
C THR A 323 30.57 6.97 21.73
N LEU A 324 31.08 6.23 22.73
CA LEU A 324 32.49 5.84 22.75
C LEU A 324 32.85 4.99 21.52
N ASN A 325 31.91 4.17 21.05
CA ASN A 325 32.07 3.34 19.87
C ASN A 325 31.66 4.05 18.57
N ASP A 326 30.66 4.93 18.64
CA ASP A 326 30.15 5.70 17.51
C ASP A 326 30.29 7.21 17.73
N ARG A 327 31.40 7.75 17.24
CA ARG A 327 31.74 9.17 17.40
C ARG A 327 31.09 10.08 16.38
N SER A 328 30.31 9.52 15.46
CA SER A 328 29.58 10.32 14.48
C SER A 328 28.34 10.99 15.09
N VAL A 329 27.95 10.56 16.30
CA VAL A 329 26.80 11.09 17.02
C VAL A 329 27.17 12.27 17.90
N SER A 330 26.52 13.43 17.66
CA SER A 330 26.66 14.60 18.54
C SER A 330 25.61 14.55 19.66
N ILE A 331 25.99 14.82 20.90
CA ILE A 331 25.11 14.76 22.07
C ILE A 331 24.90 16.15 22.66
N GLN A 332 23.65 16.53 22.93
CA GLN A 332 23.30 17.72 23.69
C GLN A 332 22.14 17.39 24.64
N ARG A 333 22.23 17.76 25.92
CA ARG A 333 21.11 17.55 26.86
C ARG A 333 19.94 18.48 26.50
N GLU A 334 18.73 17.94 26.51
CA GLU A 334 17.50 18.67 26.20
C GLU A 334 16.44 18.43 27.28
N SER A 335 15.63 19.46 27.58
CA SER A 335 14.49 19.33 28.48
C SER A 335 13.21 19.76 27.78
N SER A 336 12.22 18.89 27.76
CA SER A 336 10.89 19.15 27.21
C SER A 336 9.85 19.27 28.32
N ALA A 337 8.94 20.25 28.22
CA ALA A 337 7.82 20.38 29.14
C ALA A 337 6.86 19.17 29.11
N ALA A 338 6.82 18.43 27.99
CA ALA A 338 5.92 17.29 27.80
C ALA A 338 6.59 15.92 28.05
N LEU A 339 7.86 15.77 27.68
CA LEU A 339 8.60 14.50 27.72
C LEU A 339 9.69 14.46 28.81
N SER A 340 9.77 15.48 29.66
CA SER A 340 10.81 15.64 30.70
C SER A 340 12.23 15.75 30.14
N GLN A 341 13.23 15.20 30.82
CA GLN A 341 14.64 15.28 30.41
C GLN A 341 14.96 14.24 29.33
N GLY A 342 15.79 14.62 28.37
CA GLY A 342 16.28 13.74 27.30
C GLY A 342 17.52 14.31 26.62
N PHE A 343 17.81 13.79 25.43
CA PHE A 343 18.99 14.14 24.65
C PHE A 343 18.62 14.53 23.24
N ARG A 344 19.17 15.64 22.78
CA ARG A 344 19.23 15.99 21.38
C ARG A 344 20.45 15.32 20.75
N LEU A 345 20.20 14.30 19.94
CA LEU A 345 21.24 13.58 19.22
C LEU A 345 21.30 14.03 17.77
N GLY A 346 22.51 14.20 17.25
CA GLY A 346 22.78 14.50 15.85
C GLY A 346 23.45 13.30 15.18
N PHE A 347 23.01 12.96 13.98
CA PHE A 347 23.38 11.79 13.20
C PHE A 347 23.79 12.21 11.79
N LEU A 348 24.53 11.34 11.12
CA LEU A 348 24.91 11.49 9.70
C LEU A 348 23.69 11.43 8.77
N GLY A 349 22.69 10.62 9.11
CA GLY A 349 21.48 10.43 8.32
C GLY A 349 20.39 9.66 9.08
N THR A 350 19.29 9.33 8.39
CA THR A 350 18.12 8.68 8.99
C THR A 350 18.35 7.20 9.32
N LEU A 351 19.07 6.46 8.46
CA LEU A 351 19.40 5.07 8.72
C LEU A 351 20.32 4.97 9.93
N HIS A 352 21.30 5.87 10.02
CA HIS A 352 22.20 5.91 11.17
C HIS A 352 21.43 6.18 12.47
N MET A 353 20.45 7.11 12.48
CA MET A 353 19.55 7.32 13.63
C MET A 353 18.78 6.05 14.00
N ASP A 354 18.21 5.34 13.01
CA ASP A 354 17.42 4.12 13.27
C ASP A 354 18.28 2.97 13.80
N VAL A 355 19.50 2.82 13.29
CA VAL A 355 20.47 1.84 13.77
C VAL A 355 20.89 2.18 15.20
N PHE A 356 21.20 3.45 15.48
CA PHE A 356 21.58 3.89 16.82
C PHE A 356 20.45 3.65 17.84
N LYS A 357 19.20 3.98 17.46
CA LYS A 357 18.01 3.70 18.26
C LYS A 357 17.88 2.20 18.56
N GLN A 358 17.97 1.36 17.53
CA GLN A 358 17.86 -0.08 17.69
C GLN A 358 18.98 -0.64 18.59
N ARG A 359 20.20 -0.11 18.49
CA ARG A 359 21.31 -0.51 19.37
C ARG A 359 21.08 -0.12 20.83
N LEU A 360 20.46 1.03 21.11
CA LEU A 360 20.07 1.39 22.48
C LEU A 360 19.03 0.42 23.07
N GLU A 361 18.08 -0.03 22.25
CA GLU A 361 17.05 -1.00 22.62
C GLU A 361 17.64 -2.40 22.82
N ASP A 362 18.48 -2.87 21.89
CA ASP A 362 19.05 -4.22 21.91
C ASP A 362 20.19 -4.39 22.93
N GLU A 363 21.15 -3.45 22.99
CA GLU A 363 22.36 -3.60 23.82
C GLU A 363 22.14 -3.18 25.27
N TYR A 364 21.30 -2.16 25.51
CA TYR A 364 21.12 -1.56 26.84
C TYR A 364 19.69 -1.73 27.39
N SER A 365 18.78 -2.33 26.61
CA SER A 365 17.36 -2.51 26.98
C SER A 365 16.74 -1.20 27.46
N SER A 366 17.03 -0.11 26.74
CA SER A 366 16.51 1.22 27.01
C SER A 366 15.44 1.53 25.97
N GLU A 367 14.17 1.52 26.38
CA GLU A 367 13.06 1.92 25.51
C GLU A 367 13.04 3.45 25.40
N VAL A 368 13.19 3.95 24.16
CA VAL A 368 13.33 5.38 23.90
C VAL A 368 12.27 5.93 22.95
N ILE A 369 11.80 7.14 23.24
CA ILE A 369 10.95 7.94 22.38
C ILE A 369 11.86 8.83 21.52
N VAL A 370 11.78 8.67 20.20
CA VAL A 370 12.49 9.52 19.24
C VAL A 370 11.51 10.50 18.63
N THR A 371 11.83 11.80 18.67
CA THR A 371 11.02 12.85 18.03
C THR A 371 11.19 12.83 16.51
N ALA A 372 10.39 13.64 15.82
CA ALA A 372 10.62 13.89 14.40
C ALA A 372 12.07 14.34 14.14
N PRO A 373 12.77 13.75 13.17
CA PRO A 373 14.08 14.20 12.78
C PRO A 373 13.99 15.57 12.11
N THR A 374 15.04 16.36 12.26
CA THR A 374 15.13 17.76 11.84
C THR A 374 16.53 18.04 11.32
N VAL A 375 16.71 19.13 10.60
CA VAL A 375 17.99 19.54 10.02
C VAL A 375 18.46 20.85 10.66
N PRO A 376 19.78 21.14 10.65
CA PRO A 376 20.28 22.43 11.13
C PRO A 376 19.88 23.54 10.13
N TYR A 377 19.09 24.50 10.58
CA TYR A 377 18.73 25.68 9.78
C TYR A 377 19.68 26.83 10.09
N LYS A 378 20.07 27.59 9.08
CA LYS A 378 20.91 28.76 9.25
C LYS A 378 20.04 30.02 9.28
N VAL A 379 19.99 30.68 10.42
CA VAL A 379 19.23 31.91 10.63
C VAL A 379 20.19 33.09 10.49
N VAL A 380 19.93 33.96 9.51
CA VAL A 380 20.72 35.17 9.29
C VAL A 380 19.96 36.37 9.83
N TYR A 381 20.55 37.02 10.83
CA TYR A 381 19.98 38.18 11.50
C TYR A 381 20.34 39.49 10.78
N LEU A 382 19.54 40.55 10.97
CA LEU A 382 19.78 41.87 10.35
C LEU A 382 21.07 42.55 10.83
N ASN A 383 21.59 42.17 12.00
CA ASN A 383 22.90 42.60 12.52
C ASN A 383 24.09 41.88 11.85
N GLY A 384 23.83 40.92 10.96
CA GLY A 384 24.86 40.12 10.29
C GLY A 384 25.34 38.89 11.07
N THR A 385 24.80 38.60 12.26
CA THR A 385 25.12 37.35 12.96
C THR A 385 24.41 36.17 12.30
N GLU A 386 25.09 35.04 12.25
CA GLU A 386 24.57 33.79 11.71
C GLU A 386 24.49 32.77 12.85
N GLU A 387 23.36 32.09 12.98
CA GLU A 387 23.14 31.07 14.01
C GLU A 387 22.58 29.79 13.38
N TYR A 388 23.11 28.65 13.81
CA TYR A 388 22.63 27.33 13.38
C TYR A 388 21.62 26.82 14.40
N VAL A 389 20.36 26.79 14.00
CA VAL A 389 19.24 26.35 14.83
C VAL A 389 18.84 24.95 14.41
N SER A 390 19.12 23.96 15.25
CA SER A 390 18.66 22.58 15.06
C SER A 390 17.32 22.34 15.75
N ASN A 391 17.09 22.92 16.93
CA ASN A 391 15.86 22.72 17.70
C ASN A 391 14.70 23.60 17.18
N PRO A 392 13.54 23.01 16.85
CA PRO A 392 12.34 23.80 16.51
C PRO A 392 11.91 24.81 17.58
N VAL A 393 12.21 24.57 18.87
CA VAL A 393 11.84 25.46 19.97
C VAL A 393 12.59 26.79 19.88
N ASP A 394 13.89 26.72 19.62
CA ASP A 394 14.81 27.87 19.50
C ASP A 394 14.61 28.63 18.19
N PHE A 395 13.78 28.12 17.28
CA PHE A 395 13.49 28.75 16.01
C PHE A 395 12.73 30.07 16.19
N PRO A 396 13.16 31.17 15.55
CA PRO A 396 12.56 32.49 15.73
C PRO A 396 11.11 32.53 15.24
N GLU A 397 10.21 33.11 16.02
CA GLU A 397 8.80 33.22 15.66
C GLU A 397 8.48 34.44 14.78
N VAL A 398 7.53 34.25 13.87
CA VAL A 398 7.03 35.30 12.97
C VAL A 398 6.22 36.32 13.78
N GLY A 399 6.91 37.34 14.30
CA GLY A 399 6.28 38.42 15.09
C GLY A 399 7.14 38.92 16.26
N ASP A 400 8.21 38.22 16.63
CA ASP A 400 9.11 38.69 17.68
C ASP A 400 9.91 39.89 17.20
N SER A 401 9.47 41.08 17.63
CA SER A 401 10.07 42.37 17.29
C SER A 401 11.54 42.48 17.75
N LYS A 402 11.98 41.58 18.64
CA LYS A 402 13.35 41.51 19.17
C LYS A 402 14.34 40.81 18.24
N LEU A 403 13.89 39.86 17.41
CA LEU A 403 14.78 38.93 16.70
C LEU A 403 15.17 39.35 15.29
N ARG A 404 14.62 40.44 14.71
CA ARG A 404 15.09 41.09 13.46
C ARG A 404 15.78 40.14 12.45
N VAL A 405 15.11 39.05 12.08
CA VAL A 405 15.64 38.04 11.15
C VAL A 405 15.61 38.61 9.74
N ARG A 406 16.73 38.52 9.00
CA ARG A 406 16.81 38.97 7.61
C ARG A 406 16.23 37.92 6.68
N HIS A 407 16.76 36.69 6.78
CA HIS A 407 16.30 35.54 6.03
C HIS A 407 16.76 34.25 6.72
N ILE A 408 16.13 33.13 6.32
CA ILE A 408 16.43 31.80 6.82
C ILE A 408 16.92 30.97 5.64
N GLU A 409 17.95 30.17 5.87
CA GLU A 409 18.52 29.25 4.90
C GLU A 409 18.37 27.82 5.40
N GLU A 410 17.99 26.92 4.51
CA GLU A 410 17.88 25.49 4.77
C GLU A 410 19.00 24.73 4.03
N PRO A 411 19.47 23.60 4.58
CA PRO A 411 20.48 22.78 3.91
C PRO A 411 19.88 22.10 2.68
N MET A 412 20.55 22.25 1.56
CA MET A 412 20.24 21.60 0.30
C MET A 412 21.17 20.42 0.08
N SER A 413 20.67 19.39 -0.59
CA SER A 413 21.43 18.26 -1.06
C SER A 413 21.31 18.08 -2.56
N LYS A 414 22.43 17.78 -3.21
CA LYS A 414 22.45 17.29 -4.58
C LYS A 414 22.14 15.82 -4.51
N SER A 415 20.99 15.44 -5.02
CA SER A 415 20.52 14.07 -5.03
C SER A 415 20.68 13.48 -6.42
N ALA A 416 21.26 12.29 -6.49
CA ALA A 416 21.28 11.46 -7.68
C ALA A 416 20.27 10.31 -7.50
N LEU A 417 19.25 10.29 -8.34
CA LEU A 417 18.26 9.23 -8.41
C LEU A 417 18.56 8.39 -9.64
N THR A 418 18.95 7.13 -9.43
CA THR A 418 19.12 6.17 -10.53
C THR A 418 17.90 5.28 -10.60
N LEU A 419 17.29 5.23 -11.79
CA LEU A 419 16.09 4.48 -12.09
C LEU A 419 16.42 3.30 -12.99
N VAL A 420 15.97 2.12 -12.60
CA VAL A 420 16.18 0.88 -13.35
C VAL A 420 15.19 0.73 -14.53
N CYS A 421 14.05 1.43 -14.50
CA CYS A 421 13.06 1.39 -15.60
C CYS A 421 12.57 2.80 -15.97
N THR A 422 12.54 3.09 -17.27
CA THR A 422 12.02 4.36 -17.82
C THR A 422 10.54 4.59 -17.52
N GLU A 423 9.76 3.53 -17.28
CA GLU A 423 8.32 3.62 -16.96
C GLU A 423 8.03 4.42 -15.68
N TYR A 424 8.91 4.36 -14.67
CA TYR A 424 8.69 5.05 -13.39
C TYR A 424 9.10 6.52 -13.41
N ILE A 425 9.71 7.01 -14.50
CA ILE A 425 10.26 8.39 -14.56
C ILE A 425 9.20 9.43 -14.22
N GLY A 426 7.98 9.30 -14.76
CA GLY A 426 6.89 10.25 -14.52
C GLY A 426 6.53 10.36 -13.03
N GLU A 427 6.34 9.21 -12.36
CA GLU A 427 6.05 9.18 -10.92
C GLU A 427 7.19 9.73 -10.07
N MET A 428 8.44 9.48 -10.48
CA MET A 428 9.63 9.98 -9.78
C MET A 428 9.81 11.49 -9.93
N MET A 429 9.55 12.05 -11.12
CA MET A 429 9.56 13.49 -11.34
C MET A 429 8.47 14.16 -10.50
N ASP A 430 7.27 13.59 -10.46
CA ASP A 430 6.17 14.08 -9.62
C ASP A 430 6.50 13.98 -8.12
N LEU A 431 7.18 12.91 -7.69
CA LEU A 431 7.67 12.76 -6.32
C LEU A 431 8.69 13.85 -5.98
N CYS A 432 9.75 14.00 -6.78
CA CYS A 432 10.78 15.01 -6.53
C CYS A 432 10.20 16.43 -6.53
N SER A 433 9.26 16.72 -7.44
CA SER A 433 8.52 17.99 -7.50
C SER A 433 7.69 18.23 -6.23
N ARG A 434 7.00 17.20 -5.72
CA ARG A 434 6.26 17.28 -4.45
C ARG A 434 7.15 17.59 -3.25
N TYR A 435 8.42 17.20 -3.28
CA TYR A 435 9.41 17.51 -2.25
C TYR A 435 10.29 18.72 -2.57
N ARG A 436 9.82 19.63 -3.43
CA ARG A 436 10.51 20.88 -3.79
C ARG A 436 11.86 20.66 -4.48
N GLY A 437 12.00 19.54 -5.17
CA GLY A 437 13.19 19.20 -5.96
C GLY A 437 13.28 20.03 -7.23
N VAL A 438 14.46 20.61 -7.45
CA VAL A 438 14.81 21.29 -8.70
C VAL A 438 15.66 20.35 -9.55
N GLN A 439 15.15 19.97 -10.72
CA GLN A 439 15.90 19.11 -11.64
C GLN A 439 17.15 19.83 -12.17
N GLN A 440 18.29 19.16 -12.12
CA GLN A 440 19.59 19.63 -12.61
C GLN A 440 19.99 18.92 -13.90
N GLU A 441 19.94 17.59 -13.90
CA GLU A 441 20.39 16.77 -15.02
C GLU A 441 19.43 15.60 -15.26
N TYR A 442 19.31 15.19 -16.52
CA TYR A 442 18.63 13.98 -16.96
C TYR A 442 19.49 13.27 -17.99
N ARG A 443 19.85 12.02 -17.72
CA ARG A 443 20.66 11.20 -18.63
C ARG A 443 20.09 9.78 -18.69
N ILE A 444 19.82 9.29 -19.89
CA ILE A 444 19.49 7.87 -20.13
C ILE A 444 20.82 7.15 -20.37
N LEU A 445 20.99 5.96 -19.78
CA LEU A 445 22.17 5.13 -20.00
C LEU A 445 22.02 4.38 -21.33
N GLU A 446 23.00 4.51 -22.21
CA GLU A 446 23.00 3.86 -23.53
C GLU A 446 22.97 2.33 -23.37
N ASN A 447 22.20 1.65 -24.22
CA ASN A 447 21.97 0.19 -24.20
C ASN A 447 21.29 -0.37 -22.93
N SER A 448 20.56 0.46 -22.18
CA SER A 448 19.79 0.01 -21.02
C SER A 448 18.49 0.81 -20.85
N ASP A 449 17.49 0.22 -20.18
CA ASP A 449 16.23 0.89 -19.83
C ASP A 449 16.35 1.81 -18.59
N ARG A 450 17.57 2.29 -18.31
CA ARG A 450 17.92 3.00 -17.07
C ARG A 450 18.10 4.50 -17.29
N ALA A 451 17.68 5.28 -16.30
CA ALA A 451 17.81 6.73 -16.31
C ALA A 451 18.40 7.25 -15.00
N ILE A 452 19.33 8.21 -15.12
CA ILE A 452 19.89 8.96 -14.00
C ILE A 452 19.25 10.35 -13.99
N LEU A 453 18.67 10.69 -12.85
CA LEU A 453 18.02 11.96 -12.56
C LEU A 453 18.79 12.67 -11.45
N ARG A 454 19.38 13.84 -11.73
CA ARG A 454 19.98 14.66 -10.68
C ARG A 454 19.03 15.78 -10.27
N TYR A 455 18.76 15.87 -8.97
CA TYR A 455 17.90 16.87 -8.36
C TYR A 455 18.65 17.63 -7.27
N SER A 456 18.28 18.88 -7.05
CA SER A 456 18.62 19.61 -5.84
C SER A 456 17.40 19.59 -4.93
N LEU A 457 17.47 18.90 -3.80
CA LEU A 457 16.38 18.70 -2.85
C LEU A 457 16.75 19.30 -1.48
N PRO A 458 15.81 19.89 -0.74
CA PRO A 458 16.05 20.30 0.64
C PRO A 458 16.18 19.08 1.56
N LEU A 459 17.22 19.05 2.40
CA LEU A 459 17.49 17.91 3.26
C LEU A 459 16.34 17.65 4.26
N ALA A 460 15.66 18.70 4.72
CA ALA A 460 14.51 18.61 5.61
C ALA A 460 13.39 17.70 5.05
N GLU A 461 13.26 17.65 3.73
CA GLU A 461 12.24 16.85 3.05
C GLU A 461 12.66 15.39 2.93
N ILE A 462 13.93 15.14 2.60
CA ILE A 462 14.51 13.80 2.44
C ILE A 462 14.43 12.98 3.74
N VAL A 463 14.71 13.64 4.85
CA VAL A 463 14.84 13.04 6.20
C VAL A 463 13.49 12.57 6.78
N THR A 464 12.36 12.89 6.15
CA THR A 464 11.03 12.53 6.65
C THR A 464 10.51 11.21 6.07
N ASP A 465 9.74 11.25 4.98
CA ASP A 465 9.07 10.09 4.38
C ASP A 465 9.53 9.83 2.93
N PHE A 466 10.48 10.62 2.42
CA PHE A 466 10.91 10.58 1.02
C PHE A 466 11.39 9.19 0.56
N PHE A 467 12.27 8.54 1.32
CA PHE A 467 12.80 7.21 0.98
C PHE A 467 11.71 6.13 0.92
N SER A 468 10.77 6.16 1.87
CA SER A 468 9.67 5.21 1.94
C SER A 468 8.73 5.35 0.75
N GLU A 469 8.40 6.59 0.39
CA GLU A 469 7.56 6.87 -0.79
C GLU A 469 8.29 6.52 -2.07
N LEU A 470 9.56 6.90 -2.21
CA LEU A 470 10.40 6.60 -3.37
C LEU A 470 10.40 5.11 -3.67
N LYS A 471 10.72 4.28 -2.67
CA LYS A 471 10.70 2.81 -2.80
C LYS A 471 9.29 2.29 -3.12
N SER A 472 8.25 2.84 -2.53
CA SER A 472 6.86 2.42 -2.81
C SER A 472 6.41 2.78 -4.23
N SER A 473 6.74 3.97 -4.73
CA SER A 473 6.39 4.41 -6.09
C SER A 473 7.22 3.70 -7.15
N SER A 474 8.48 3.40 -6.87
CA SER A 474 9.35 2.72 -7.82
C SER A 474 9.25 1.19 -7.73
N SER A 475 8.34 0.62 -6.93
CA SER A 475 8.33 -0.82 -6.59
C SER A 475 9.69 -1.37 -6.10
N GLY A 476 10.53 -0.51 -5.51
CA GLY A 476 11.89 -0.84 -5.05
C GLY A 476 13.01 -0.61 -6.07
N PHE A 477 12.69 -0.39 -7.35
CA PHE A 477 13.65 -0.26 -8.47
C PHE A 477 14.41 1.07 -8.55
N ALA A 478 14.05 2.08 -7.77
CA ALA A 478 14.79 3.32 -7.69
C ALA A 478 15.83 3.27 -6.57
N SER A 479 17.06 3.70 -6.89
CA SER A 479 18.11 3.95 -5.91
C SER A 479 18.36 5.45 -5.79
N PHE A 480 18.49 5.92 -4.55
CA PHE A 480 18.65 7.34 -4.25
C PHE A 480 19.94 7.54 -3.46
N ASP A 481 20.72 8.51 -3.91
CA ASP A 481 21.94 8.98 -3.29
C ASP A 481 21.89 10.50 -3.14
N TYR A 482 22.57 11.06 -2.14
CA TYR A 482 22.61 12.50 -1.93
C TYR A 482 23.92 12.98 -1.29
N GLU A 483 24.36 14.15 -1.74
CA GLU A 483 25.56 14.84 -1.26
C GLU A 483 25.19 16.23 -0.75
N GLU A 484 25.96 16.77 0.21
CA GLU A 484 25.76 18.12 0.74
C GLU A 484 25.97 19.18 -0.37
N ALA A 485 24.99 20.05 -0.56
CA ALA A 485 25.00 21.11 -1.57
C ALA A 485 24.89 22.53 -0.97
N GLY A 486 25.32 22.69 0.29
CA GLY A 486 25.33 23.97 0.99
C GLY A 486 23.94 24.43 1.44
N TYR A 487 23.82 25.73 1.73
CA TYR A 487 22.60 26.34 2.27
C TYR A 487 21.90 27.21 1.21
N GLN A 488 20.57 27.14 1.17
CA GLN A 488 19.74 27.95 0.28
C GLN A 488 18.64 28.68 1.05
N GLN A 489 18.40 29.95 0.69
CA GLN A 489 17.34 30.75 1.28
C GLN A 489 15.96 30.15 1.02
N SER A 490 15.14 30.02 2.08
CA SER A 490 13.82 29.42 2.01
C SER A 490 12.79 30.09 2.94
N ASN A 491 11.50 29.91 2.64
CA ASN A 491 10.40 30.53 3.39
C ASN A 491 9.81 29.57 4.43
N LEU A 492 10.54 29.41 5.52
CA LEU A 492 10.22 28.50 6.61
C LEU A 492 9.49 29.22 7.75
N VAL A 493 8.56 28.50 8.37
CA VAL A 493 7.81 28.97 9.54
C VAL A 493 7.76 27.89 10.62
N LYS A 494 7.82 28.33 11.88
CA LYS A 494 7.57 27.46 13.03
C LYS A 494 6.07 27.18 13.18
N LEU A 495 5.71 25.90 13.18
CA LEU A 495 4.38 25.40 13.41
C LEU A 495 4.28 24.88 14.85
N ASN A 496 3.53 25.60 15.68
CA ASN A 496 3.27 25.27 17.07
C ASN A 496 1.94 24.53 17.21
N ILE A 497 1.95 23.41 17.93
CA ILE A 497 0.72 22.74 18.36
C ILE A 497 0.36 23.24 19.76
N LEU A 498 -0.83 23.83 19.89
CA LEU A 498 -1.36 24.39 21.12
C LEU A 498 -2.49 23.51 21.66
N ILE A 499 -2.44 23.22 22.96
CA ILE A 499 -3.49 22.47 23.67
C ILE A 499 -4.08 23.40 24.73
N ASN A 500 -5.36 23.74 24.56
CA ASN A 500 -6.02 24.81 25.32
C ASN A 500 -5.24 26.14 25.34
N GLY A 501 -4.58 26.47 24.22
CA GLY A 501 -3.81 27.70 24.05
C GLY A 501 -2.38 27.66 24.61
N LYS A 502 -1.94 26.52 25.17
CA LYS A 502 -0.54 26.34 25.60
C LYS A 502 0.25 25.56 24.55
N PRO A 503 1.41 26.07 24.10
CA PRO A 503 2.24 25.36 23.13
C PRO A 503 2.83 24.09 23.75
N VAL A 504 2.97 23.06 22.93
CA VAL A 504 3.61 21.80 23.29
C VAL A 504 4.90 21.66 22.49
N ASP A 505 6.02 21.89 23.16
CA ASP A 505 7.35 21.99 22.55
C ASP A 505 7.75 20.72 21.77
N ALA A 506 7.44 19.54 22.31
CA ALA A 506 7.76 18.25 21.68
C ALA A 506 7.06 18.01 20.33
N LEU A 507 6.02 18.78 20.01
CA LEU A 507 5.26 18.70 18.75
C LEU A 507 5.52 19.90 17.83
N ALA A 508 6.42 20.81 18.22
CA ALA A 508 6.81 21.94 17.38
C ALA A 508 7.58 21.43 16.16
N MET A 509 7.29 22.00 14.99
CA MET A 509 7.93 21.61 13.74
C MET A 509 8.28 22.85 12.91
N ILE A 510 9.34 22.75 12.13
CA ILE A 510 9.69 23.75 11.12
C ILE A 510 9.17 23.24 9.78
N VAL A 511 8.34 24.04 9.12
CA VAL A 511 7.68 23.66 7.87
C VAL A 511 7.73 24.81 6.87
N HIS A 512 7.67 24.46 5.58
CA HIS A 512 7.51 25.48 4.56
C HIS A 512 6.14 26.17 4.67
N LYS A 513 6.11 27.49 4.46
CA LYS A 513 4.93 28.34 4.69
C LYS A 513 3.67 27.84 3.97
N PHE A 514 3.81 27.32 2.75
CA PHE A 514 2.68 26.83 1.95
C PHE A 514 2.01 25.57 2.51
N ALA A 515 2.77 24.70 3.17
CA ALA A 515 2.22 23.46 3.70
C ALA A 515 1.79 23.51 5.16
N ALA A 516 2.16 24.58 5.88
CA ALA A 516 1.82 24.75 7.29
C ALA A 516 0.33 24.46 7.58
N GLN A 517 -0.59 24.91 6.72
CA GLN A 517 -2.03 24.68 6.89
C GLN A 517 -2.43 23.21 6.77
N ASN A 518 -1.96 22.52 5.73
CA ASN A 518 -2.30 21.11 5.50
C ASN A 518 -1.71 20.25 6.63
N VAL A 519 -0.44 20.49 6.94
CA VAL A 519 0.28 19.80 8.00
C VAL A 519 -0.42 20.01 9.35
N GLY A 520 -0.68 21.26 9.72
CA GLY A 520 -1.36 21.59 10.97
C GLY A 520 -2.75 20.94 11.09
N LYS A 521 -3.52 20.87 10.00
CA LYS A 521 -4.85 20.25 10.00
C LYS A 521 -4.79 18.75 10.27
N ALA A 522 -3.87 18.01 9.64
CA ALA A 522 -3.83 16.57 9.88
C ALA A 522 -3.26 16.21 11.25
N TRP A 523 -2.28 16.98 11.76
CA TRP A 523 -1.78 16.82 13.13
C TRP A 523 -2.88 17.03 14.17
N VAL A 524 -3.65 18.11 14.04
CA VAL A 524 -4.75 18.41 14.97
C VAL A 524 -5.89 17.37 14.88
N LYS A 525 -6.19 16.85 13.68
CA LYS A 525 -7.15 15.75 13.48
C LYS A 525 -6.68 14.48 14.17
N LYS A 526 -5.40 14.15 14.06
CA LYS A 526 -4.80 12.97 14.66
C LYS A 526 -4.78 13.06 16.19
N LEU A 527 -4.37 14.21 16.73
CA LEU A 527 -4.40 14.45 18.17
C LEU A 527 -5.81 14.29 18.75
N LYS A 528 -6.86 14.65 18.01
CA LYS A 528 -8.25 14.45 18.44
C LYS A 528 -8.62 12.97 18.63
N GLU A 529 -8.02 12.07 17.87
CA GLU A 529 -8.27 10.63 17.96
C GLU A 529 -7.56 10.00 19.16
N VAL A 530 -6.36 10.49 19.50
CA VAL A 530 -5.52 9.91 20.57
C VAL A 530 -5.76 10.57 21.94
N VAL A 531 -6.05 11.87 21.98
CA VAL A 531 -6.24 12.59 23.24
C VAL A 531 -7.55 12.14 23.91
N PRO A 532 -7.51 11.62 25.15
CA PRO A 532 -8.70 11.15 25.84
C PRO A 532 -9.65 12.31 26.16
N ARG A 533 -10.96 12.02 26.14
CA ARG A 533 -11.98 12.99 26.51
C ARG A 533 -11.83 13.40 27.98
N GLN A 534 -12.17 14.64 28.29
CA GLN A 534 -12.10 15.21 29.64
C GLN A 534 -13.47 15.71 30.11
N GLN A 535 -13.62 16.12 31.37
CA GLN A 535 -14.87 16.67 31.90
C GLN A 535 -15.25 18.03 31.28
N PHE A 536 -14.31 18.67 30.59
CA PHE A 536 -14.48 19.91 29.86
C PHE A 536 -13.95 19.77 28.43
N GLU A 537 -14.34 20.70 27.56
CA GLU A 537 -13.98 20.66 26.14
C GLU A 537 -12.53 21.11 25.94
N LEU A 538 -11.76 20.26 25.26
CA LEU A 538 -10.37 20.53 24.93
C LEU A 538 -10.29 21.12 23.53
N SER A 539 -9.62 22.26 23.38
CA SER A 539 -9.30 22.82 22.08
C SER A 539 -7.87 22.46 21.69
N LEU A 540 -7.74 21.72 20.59
CA LEU A 540 -6.48 21.41 19.92
C LEU A 540 -6.31 22.39 18.76
N GLN A 541 -5.18 23.07 18.70
CA GLN A 541 -4.93 24.14 17.73
C GLN A 541 -3.54 23.94 17.12
N ALA A 542 -3.40 24.28 15.85
CA ALA A 542 -2.10 24.49 15.22
C ALA A 542 -1.97 25.97 14.90
N ALA A 543 -0.85 26.58 15.23
CA ALA A 543 -0.60 28.01 15.05
C ALA A 543 0.79 28.28 14.47
N VAL A 544 0.89 29.36 13.70
CA VAL A 544 2.16 29.93 13.25
C VAL A 544 2.29 31.30 13.91
N GLY A 545 3.22 31.42 14.85
CA GLY A 545 3.25 32.54 15.80
C GLY A 545 1.90 32.69 16.51
N ALA A 546 1.34 33.89 16.51
CA ALA A 546 0.03 34.17 17.12
C ALA A 546 -1.18 33.69 16.30
N LYS A 547 -1.00 33.33 15.02
CA LYS A 547 -2.11 33.01 14.12
C LYS A 547 -2.46 31.53 14.16
N VAL A 548 -3.66 31.19 14.63
CA VAL A 548 -4.21 29.83 14.58
C VAL A 548 -4.61 29.48 13.14
N ILE A 549 -4.00 28.44 12.58
CA ILE A 549 -4.23 27.99 11.19
C ILE A 549 -5.20 26.80 11.10
N ALA A 550 -5.25 25.95 12.14
CA ALA A 550 -6.15 24.82 12.23
C ALA A 550 -6.62 24.63 13.67
N ARG A 551 -7.85 24.16 13.86
CA ARG A 551 -8.44 23.93 15.17
C ARG A 551 -9.42 22.76 15.15
N GLU A 552 -9.31 21.87 16.13
CA GLU A 552 -10.29 20.83 16.44
C GLU A 552 -10.60 20.86 17.92
N ASN A 553 -11.80 20.41 18.29
CA ASN A 553 -12.19 20.32 19.69
C ASN A 553 -12.53 18.86 20.06
N VAL A 554 -12.02 18.40 21.20
CA VAL A 554 -12.37 17.11 21.82
C VAL A 554 -13.57 17.35 22.74
N SER A 555 -14.64 16.59 22.52
CA SER A 555 -15.89 16.76 23.26
C SER A 555 -15.75 16.36 24.73
N ALA A 556 -16.39 17.14 25.60
CA ALA A 556 -16.40 16.90 27.03
C ALA A 556 -17.33 15.72 27.42
N PHE A 557 -16.96 14.95 28.44
CA PHE A 557 -17.90 14.06 29.11
C PHE A 557 -19.11 14.83 29.61
N ARG A 558 -20.31 14.29 29.38
CA ARG A 558 -21.56 14.93 29.79
C ARG A 558 -22.40 13.92 30.55
N LYS A 559 -22.63 14.20 31.84
CA LYS A 559 -23.67 13.53 32.62
C LYS A 559 -25.03 14.04 32.15
N ASP A 560 -25.99 13.14 32.00
CA ASP A 560 -27.38 13.54 31.86
C ASP A 560 -27.89 14.07 33.21
N VAL A 561 -27.97 15.40 33.34
CA VAL A 561 -28.46 16.09 34.54
C VAL A 561 -29.98 16.23 34.55
N THR A 562 -30.65 15.79 33.48
CA THR A 562 -32.09 15.80 33.33
C THR A 562 -32.74 14.44 33.57
N ALA A 563 -31.95 13.36 33.57
CA ALA A 563 -32.40 12.03 33.96
C ALA A 563 -32.97 12.03 35.40
N GLY A 564 -34.23 11.62 35.56
CA GLY A 564 -34.95 11.60 36.83
C GLY A 564 -35.89 12.80 37.09
N LEU A 565 -35.89 13.83 36.23
CA LEU A 565 -36.86 14.93 36.28
C LEU A 565 -38.11 14.59 35.45
N TYR A 566 -38.96 13.70 35.97
CA TYR A 566 -40.26 13.35 35.39
C TYR A 566 -41.29 14.42 35.77
N GLY A 567 -41.56 15.37 34.86
CA GLY A 567 -42.52 16.46 35.06
C GLY A 567 -41.96 17.68 35.82
N GLY A 568 -42.07 18.86 35.21
CA GLY A 568 -41.70 20.14 35.82
C GLY A 568 -41.42 21.24 34.80
N HIS A 569 -41.68 22.50 35.19
CA HIS A 569 -41.44 23.70 34.38
C HIS A 569 -39.99 23.75 33.83
N TYR A 570 -39.86 24.26 32.59
CA TYR A 570 -38.62 24.44 31.84
C TYR A 570 -37.45 24.98 32.69
N ASP A 571 -37.74 25.88 33.63
CA ASP A 571 -36.77 26.53 34.51
C ASP A 571 -35.96 25.55 35.37
N ARG A 572 -36.54 24.42 35.79
CA ARG A 572 -35.84 23.41 36.60
C ARG A 572 -34.77 22.69 35.76
N LYS A 573 -35.11 22.32 34.52
CA LYS A 573 -34.16 21.72 33.57
C LYS A 573 -33.05 22.72 33.22
N LEU A 574 -33.42 23.98 32.97
CA LEU A 574 -32.47 25.05 32.68
C LEU A 574 -31.50 25.30 33.86
N LYS A 575 -31.99 25.28 35.10
CA LYS A 575 -31.15 25.43 36.30
C LYS A 575 -30.08 24.35 36.40
N HIS A 576 -30.42 23.08 36.15
CA HIS A 576 -29.45 21.98 36.17
C HIS A 576 -28.46 22.06 34.99
N LEU A 577 -28.92 22.44 33.80
CA LEU A 577 -28.06 22.66 32.63
C LEU A 577 -27.09 23.84 32.83
N ASN A 578 -27.57 24.95 33.39
CA ASN A 578 -26.74 26.13 33.70
C ASN A 578 -25.71 25.78 34.78
N LYS A 579 -26.10 25.05 35.83
CA LYS A 579 -25.16 24.55 36.85
C LYS A 579 -24.08 23.65 36.25
N GLN A 580 -24.45 22.76 35.31
CA GLN A 580 -23.48 21.92 34.59
C GLN A 580 -22.56 22.77 33.70
N LYS A 581 -23.09 23.76 32.98
CA LYS A 581 -22.33 24.66 32.10
C LYS A 581 -21.32 25.50 32.88
N GLU A 582 -21.75 26.08 34.01
CA GLU A 582 -20.89 26.82 34.93
C GLU A 582 -19.83 25.93 35.57
N GLY A 583 -20.22 24.72 36.00
CA GLY A 583 -19.29 23.72 36.54
C GLY A 583 -18.19 23.38 35.53
N LYS A 584 -18.55 23.12 34.26
CA LYS A 584 -17.58 22.87 33.19
C LYS A 584 -16.70 24.08 32.87
N LYS A 585 -17.27 25.29 32.88
CA LYS A 585 -16.51 26.54 32.69
C LYS A 585 -15.52 26.78 33.83
N ARG A 586 -15.90 26.46 35.06
CA ARG A 586 -15.04 26.50 36.25
C ARG A 586 -13.93 25.45 36.15
N LEU A 587 -14.26 24.21 35.79
CA LEU A 587 -13.27 23.14 35.59
C LEU A 587 -12.25 23.52 34.51
N LYS A 588 -12.69 24.09 33.38
CA LYS A 588 -11.80 24.57 32.32
C LYS A 588 -10.84 25.67 32.78
N LYS A 589 -11.27 26.55 33.70
CA LYS A 589 -10.40 27.59 34.26
C LYS A 589 -9.42 27.06 35.31
N LEU A 590 -9.83 26.07 36.10
CA LEU A 590 -9.02 25.50 37.19
C LEU A 590 -8.00 24.47 36.66
N ALA A 591 -8.39 23.63 35.71
CA ALA A 591 -7.56 22.56 35.14
C ALA A 591 -6.58 23.09 34.07
N GLY A 592 -6.03 24.28 34.27
CA GLY A 592 -5.27 25.04 33.28
C GLY A 592 -4.04 24.32 32.71
N ASN A 593 -3.57 23.24 33.34
CA ASN A 593 -2.61 22.28 32.77
C ASN A 593 -3.29 20.92 32.69
N ILE A 594 -3.32 20.35 31.49
CA ILE A 594 -3.76 18.99 31.27
C ILE A 594 -2.51 18.20 30.98
N GLU A 595 -2.16 17.32 31.90
CA GLU A 595 -1.14 16.31 31.66
C GLU A 595 -1.74 15.29 30.70
N ILE A 596 -1.23 15.29 29.47
CA ILE A 596 -1.57 14.27 28.49
C ILE A 596 -0.74 13.04 28.86
N PRO A 597 -1.34 11.85 28.90
CA PRO A 597 -0.61 10.63 29.15
C PRO A 597 0.57 10.51 28.18
N GLN A 598 1.75 10.16 28.67
CA GLN A 598 2.93 9.95 27.82
C GLN A 598 2.67 8.88 26.74
N THR A 599 1.82 7.89 27.05
CA THR A 599 1.34 6.89 26.09
C THR A 599 0.57 7.48 24.90
N ALA A 600 -0.19 8.57 25.12
CA ALA A 600 -0.89 9.27 24.05
C ALA A 600 0.09 10.05 23.15
N PHE A 601 1.14 10.64 23.73
CA PHE A 601 2.23 11.23 22.94
C PHE A 601 2.97 10.18 22.12
N PHE A 602 3.27 9.04 22.72
CA PHE A 602 3.92 7.92 22.05
C PHE A 602 3.13 7.44 20.83
N GLN A 603 1.82 7.21 20.97
CA GLN A 603 0.97 6.80 19.83
C GLN A 603 0.96 7.83 18.70
N VAL A 604 1.03 9.12 19.04
CA VAL A 604 1.04 10.21 18.05
C VAL A 604 2.38 10.32 17.33
N LEU A 605 3.51 10.19 18.05
CA LEU A 605 4.85 10.26 17.48
C LEU A 605 5.21 8.99 16.69
N SER A 606 4.82 7.81 17.16
CA SER A 606 5.09 6.52 16.51
C SER A 606 4.27 6.29 15.25
N SER A 607 2.99 6.68 15.24
CA SER A 607 2.18 6.63 14.04
C SER A 607 2.26 7.97 13.33
N ARG A 608 3.24 8.22 12.47
CA ARG A 608 3.21 9.46 11.67
C ARG A 608 2.08 9.38 10.64
N PRO A 609 1.29 10.44 10.41
CA PRO A 609 0.32 10.44 9.31
C PRO A 609 1.08 10.34 7.97
N ARG A 610 0.95 9.21 7.27
CA ARG A 610 1.59 8.88 5.96
C ARG A 610 1.14 9.78 4.78
N SER A 611 0.67 10.99 5.03
CA SER A 611 0.00 11.80 4.00
C SER A 611 0.07 13.29 4.31
N LEU A 612 1.28 13.86 4.39
CA LEU A 612 1.42 15.30 4.51
C LEU A 612 2.69 15.80 3.82
N HIS A 613 2.56 16.07 2.52
CA HIS A 613 3.57 16.81 1.78
C HIS A 613 3.64 18.27 2.23
N THR A 614 4.86 18.78 2.21
CA THR A 614 5.31 20.14 2.52
C THR A 614 5.24 21.11 1.33
N SER A 615 4.78 20.67 0.15
CA SER A 615 4.62 21.53 -1.02
C SER A 615 3.16 21.83 -1.37
N ALA A 616 2.93 23.07 -1.78
CA ALA A 616 1.80 23.42 -2.64
C ALA A 616 2.24 23.18 -4.09
N ARG A 617 1.40 22.49 -4.85
CA ARG A 617 1.47 22.47 -6.32
C ARG A 617 1.40 23.93 -6.78
N ALA A 618 2.44 24.45 -7.43
CA ALA A 618 2.30 25.72 -8.13
C ALA A 618 1.21 25.53 -9.21
N PRO A 619 0.24 26.43 -9.34
CA PRO A 619 -0.67 26.37 -10.47
C PRO A 619 0.17 26.48 -11.74
N SER A 620 -0.07 25.56 -12.67
CA SER A 620 0.56 25.50 -14.00
C SER A 620 0.61 26.90 -14.61
N LEU A 621 1.81 27.50 -14.64
CA LEU A 621 2.06 28.67 -15.46
C LEU A 621 1.95 28.19 -16.91
N ALA A 622 0.89 28.63 -17.58
CA ALA A 622 0.79 28.59 -19.01
C ALA A 622 2.10 29.14 -19.59
N PHE A 623 2.75 28.34 -20.42
CA PHE A 623 3.89 28.74 -21.24
C PHE A 623 3.55 30.05 -21.95
N THR A 624 4.03 31.15 -21.40
CA THR A 624 4.17 32.42 -22.11
C THR A 624 5.64 32.52 -22.42
N SER A 625 5.97 32.28 -23.69
CA SER A 625 7.30 32.44 -24.25
C SER A 625 7.79 33.87 -24.03
N CYS A 626 8.77 34.02 -23.15
CA CYS A 626 9.57 35.24 -23.04
C CYS A 626 11.03 34.82 -22.94
N SER A 627 11.68 34.69 -24.10
CA SER A 627 13.12 34.62 -24.23
C SER A 627 13.72 36.04 -24.08
N PRO A 628 14.83 36.22 -23.36
CA PRO A 628 15.56 37.48 -23.35
C PRO A 628 16.38 37.61 -24.65
N SER A 629 16.09 38.67 -25.41
CA SER A 629 16.73 39.04 -26.67
C SER A 629 18.15 39.58 -26.48
N ILE A 630 19.11 39.01 -27.22
CA ILE A 630 20.42 39.62 -27.55
C ILE A 630 20.26 40.36 -28.90
N PRO A 631 20.78 41.59 -29.10
CA PRO A 631 20.39 42.40 -30.26
C PRO A 631 21.39 42.44 -31.45
N PHE A 632 20.81 42.52 -32.66
CA PHE A 632 21.28 42.98 -34.00
C PHE A 632 22.15 42.05 -34.89
N PRO A 633 22.16 42.18 -36.26
CA PRO A 633 21.53 43.20 -37.15
C PRO A 633 20.62 42.64 -38.29
N PRO A 634 19.99 43.51 -39.13
CA PRO A 634 18.81 43.19 -39.95
C PRO A 634 19.12 42.91 -41.43
N GLY A 635 18.23 42.20 -42.13
CA GLY A 635 18.28 42.12 -43.60
C GLY A 635 17.26 41.19 -44.26
N LEU A 636 16.30 41.81 -44.94
CA LEU A 636 15.49 41.34 -46.08
C LEU A 636 14.23 40.48 -45.82
N SER A 637 13.12 41.09 -46.25
CA SER A 637 11.75 40.59 -46.33
C SER A 637 11.43 40.09 -47.76
N PRO A 638 10.18 39.74 -48.10
CA PRO A 638 9.75 38.39 -48.48
C PRO A 638 9.40 38.29 -49.97
N ASN A 639 9.30 37.07 -50.53
CA ASN A 639 8.51 36.82 -51.74
C ASN A 639 8.13 35.33 -51.83
N SER A 640 6.82 35.06 -51.71
CA SER A 640 6.12 33.86 -52.18
C SER A 640 6.00 33.89 -53.73
N PRO A 641 5.25 33.03 -54.47
CA PRO A 641 4.41 31.86 -54.11
C PRO A 641 4.46 30.67 -55.14
N MET A 642 3.50 29.75 -55.01
CA MET A 642 3.00 28.74 -55.99
C MET A 642 3.75 27.39 -56.02
N LEU A 643 3.09 26.24 -55.86
CA LEU A 643 1.91 25.78 -56.61
C LEU A 643 0.87 25.01 -55.76
N THR A 644 -0.38 25.43 -55.93
CA THR A 644 -1.65 24.67 -55.90
C THR A 644 -1.61 23.51 -56.91
N SER A 645 -2.33 22.39 -56.87
CA SER A 645 -3.48 21.85 -56.14
C SER A 645 -3.69 20.41 -56.67
N PHE A 646 -4.26 19.48 -55.90
CA PHE A 646 -5.45 18.67 -56.26
C PHE A 646 -5.71 17.56 -55.23
N SER A 647 -6.99 17.30 -55.05
CA SER A 647 -7.66 16.53 -54.01
C SER A 647 -7.94 15.06 -54.38
N SER A 648 -8.24 14.30 -53.32
CA SER A 648 -9.08 13.09 -53.22
C SER A 648 -8.62 11.78 -53.88
N SER A 649 -8.30 10.77 -53.07
CA SER A 649 -9.19 9.61 -52.77
C SER A 649 -8.45 8.40 -52.14
N SER A 650 -9.05 7.86 -51.06
CA SER A 650 -9.21 6.44 -50.68
C SER A 650 -8.03 5.49 -50.31
N PHE A 651 -8.18 4.88 -49.12
CA PHE A 651 -7.66 3.59 -48.58
C PHE A 651 -6.19 3.53 -48.05
N PRO A 652 -5.84 2.53 -47.21
CA PRO A 652 -6.05 2.46 -45.76
C PRO A 652 -4.71 2.38 -44.98
N TRP A 653 -4.64 2.86 -43.75
CA TRP A 653 -3.44 2.68 -42.92
C TRP A 653 -3.35 1.23 -42.44
N GLN A 654 -2.44 0.48 -43.08
CA GLN A 654 -1.87 -0.76 -42.57
C GLN A 654 -1.08 -0.47 -41.29
N SER A 655 -1.38 -1.23 -40.23
CA SER A 655 -0.54 -1.32 -39.04
C SER A 655 0.74 -2.09 -39.39
N THR A 656 1.88 -1.44 -39.23
CA THR A 656 3.20 -2.06 -39.35
C THR A 656 3.54 -2.82 -38.08
N ASN A 657 3.84 -4.10 -38.31
CA ASN A 657 4.45 -5.11 -37.46
C ASN A 657 5.57 -4.60 -36.51
N ASP A 658 5.53 -5.07 -35.26
CA ASP A 658 6.70 -5.16 -34.36
C ASP A 658 7.28 -6.60 -34.34
N PRO A 659 8.59 -6.81 -34.15
CA PRO A 659 9.33 -7.96 -34.67
C PRO A 659 9.53 -9.14 -33.68
N ILE A 660 8.62 -9.41 -32.76
CA ILE A 660 8.83 -10.43 -31.70
C ILE A 660 8.30 -11.84 -32.06
N THR A 661 7.60 -12.01 -33.19
CA THR A 661 6.97 -13.31 -33.53
C THR A 661 7.69 -14.12 -34.62
N ARG A 662 8.88 -13.72 -35.08
CA ARG A 662 9.48 -14.32 -36.28
C ARG A 662 10.42 -15.51 -36.07
N ASN A 663 10.82 -15.85 -34.84
CA ASN A 663 11.74 -16.97 -34.63
C ASN A 663 11.26 -17.82 -33.46
N LEU A 664 10.70 -18.99 -33.75
CA LEU A 664 11.02 -20.28 -33.12
C LEU A 664 10.30 -21.42 -33.91
N PRO A 665 10.89 -22.61 -34.05
CA PRO A 665 10.54 -23.60 -35.08
C PRO A 665 9.42 -24.58 -34.65
N GLU A 666 8.70 -25.11 -35.64
CA GLU A 666 7.81 -26.29 -35.52
C GLU A 666 8.60 -27.62 -35.40
N PRO A 667 7.99 -28.69 -34.86
CA PRO A 667 8.68 -29.88 -34.34
C PRO A 667 8.70 -31.04 -35.35
N GLU A 668 9.67 -31.96 -35.23
CA GLU A 668 9.46 -33.42 -35.40
C GLU A 668 10.71 -34.25 -34.98
N PRO A 669 10.61 -35.59 -34.79
CA PRO A 669 10.75 -36.22 -33.48
C PRO A 669 11.94 -37.19 -33.38
N GLU A 670 12.33 -37.59 -32.17
CA GLU A 670 12.73 -38.97 -31.87
C GLU A 670 12.88 -39.20 -30.35
N SER A 671 12.44 -40.37 -29.91
CA SER A 671 12.63 -40.92 -28.55
C SER A 671 13.66 -42.06 -28.66
N PRO A 672 14.41 -42.43 -27.59
CA PRO A 672 13.84 -43.42 -26.67
C PRO A 672 14.26 -43.30 -25.17
N THR A 673 13.27 -43.52 -24.30
CA THR A 673 13.24 -44.28 -23.02
C THR A 673 14.29 -44.10 -21.89
N LEU A 674 13.80 -43.50 -20.78
CA LEU A 674 13.79 -43.91 -19.33
C LEU A 674 15.10 -44.25 -18.57
N PRO A 675 15.18 -44.07 -17.21
CA PRO A 675 14.09 -43.97 -16.21
C PRO A 675 14.12 -42.74 -15.26
N PRO A 676 13.04 -42.47 -14.49
CA PRO A 676 13.00 -41.38 -13.52
C PRO A 676 13.44 -41.83 -12.12
N GLN A 677 14.21 -40.98 -11.43
CA GLN A 677 14.36 -41.04 -9.97
C GLN A 677 14.01 -39.69 -9.33
N THR A 678 12.89 -39.73 -8.61
CA THR A 678 12.58 -39.11 -7.30
C THR A 678 12.82 -37.62 -7.10
N THR A 679 11.73 -36.84 -7.15
CA THR A 679 11.53 -35.63 -6.34
C THR A 679 10.58 -35.95 -5.19
N SER A 680 11.04 -35.67 -3.97
CA SER A 680 10.29 -35.83 -2.73
C SER A 680 9.25 -34.71 -2.56
N ALA A 681 7.99 -35.02 -2.82
CA ALA A 681 6.84 -34.31 -2.25
C ALA A 681 6.18 -35.21 -1.20
N LEU A 682 5.70 -34.62 -0.10
CA LEU A 682 5.02 -35.30 1.01
C LEU A 682 3.90 -36.24 0.49
N ALA A 683 3.89 -37.49 0.98
CA ALA A 683 2.96 -38.52 0.50
C ALA A 683 1.50 -38.26 0.94
N PRO A 684 0.51 -38.48 0.05
CA PRO A 684 -0.89 -38.59 0.46
C PRO A 684 -1.12 -39.90 1.22
N ILE A 685 -1.98 -39.85 2.26
CA ILE A 685 -2.35 -40.99 3.10
C ILE A 685 -2.94 -42.11 2.22
N GLY A 686 -2.33 -43.30 2.23
CA GLY A 686 -2.81 -44.45 1.45
C GLY A 686 -4.14 -44.99 1.98
N ARG A 687 -5.12 -45.19 1.10
CA ARG A 687 -6.45 -45.74 1.44
C ARG A 687 -6.47 -47.27 1.34
N SER A 688 -7.11 -47.94 2.30
CA SER A 688 -7.36 -49.39 2.28
C SER A 688 -8.82 -49.72 1.94
N PRO A 689 -9.13 -50.76 1.16
CA PRO A 689 -10.50 -51.05 0.73
C PRO A 689 -11.36 -51.66 1.86
N ILE A 690 -12.54 -51.09 2.12
CA ILE A 690 -13.55 -51.61 3.06
C ILE A 690 -14.60 -52.48 2.35
N SER A 691 -15.12 -53.47 3.08
CA SER A 691 -16.23 -54.33 2.65
C SER A 691 -17.58 -53.55 2.59
N PRO A 692 -18.48 -53.82 1.62
CA PRO A 692 -19.77 -53.12 1.49
C PRO A 692 -20.65 -53.07 2.76
N PRO A 693 -20.75 -54.11 3.60
CA PRO A 693 -21.56 -54.07 4.83
C PRO A 693 -20.95 -53.18 5.94
N ASP A 694 -19.63 -53.00 5.97
CA ASP A 694 -18.96 -52.08 6.92
C ASP A 694 -19.10 -50.61 6.48
N ARG A 695 -19.27 -50.36 5.17
CA ARG A 695 -19.55 -49.01 4.66
C ARG A 695 -20.95 -48.55 5.06
N SER A 696 -21.95 -49.42 4.97
CA SER A 696 -23.34 -49.07 5.33
C SER A 696 -23.50 -48.85 6.83
N SER A 697 -22.76 -49.59 7.67
CA SER A 697 -22.77 -49.39 9.12
C SER A 697 -22.17 -48.03 9.52
N LYS A 698 -21.04 -47.63 8.92
CA LYS A 698 -20.42 -46.31 9.14
C LYS A 698 -21.28 -45.15 8.60
N LEU A 699 -21.92 -45.30 7.43
CA LEU A 699 -22.87 -44.32 6.92
C LEU A 699 -24.11 -44.19 7.82
N SER A 700 -24.59 -45.30 8.40
CA SER A 700 -25.70 -45.26 9.36
C SER A 700 -25.33 -44.55 10.67
N LEU A 701 -24.06 -44.63 11.08
CA LEU A 701 -23.53 -43.89 12.23
C LEU A 701 -23.54 -42.38 11.96
N ILE A 702 -23.05 -41.96 10.78
CA ILE A 702 -23.08 -40.57 10.34
C ILE A 702 -24.52 -40.08 10.24
N GLY A 703 -25.42 -40.86 9.62
CA GLY A 703 -26.85 -40.54 9.51
C GLY A 703 -27.56 -40.38 10.86
N ARG A 704 -27.17 -41.14 11.90
CA ARG A 704 -27.67 -40.93 13.27
C ARG A 704 -27.17 -39.63 13.89
N MET A 705 -25.91 -39.27 13.65
CA MET A 705 -25.31 -38.03 14.16
C MET A 705 -25.80 -36.77 13.42
N THR A 706 -26.26 -36.91 12.17
CA THR A 706 -26.83 -35.81 11.35
C THR A 706 -28.35 -35.67 11.46
N SER A 707 -29.03 -36.58 12.18
CA SER A 707 -30.47 -36.50 12.44
C SER A 707 -30.88 -35.19 13.12
N SER A 708 -32.11 -34.71 12.87
CA SER A 708 -32.67 -33.51 13.52
C SER A 708 -33.83 -33.90 14.44
N PRO A 709 -33.72 -33.68 15.77
CA PRO A 709 -32.57 -33.10 16.48
C PRO A 709 -31.42 -34.10 16.66
N PRO A 710 -30.15 -33.65 16.61
CA PRO A 710 -28.99 -34.53 16.75
C PRO A 710 -28.86 -35.03 18.20
N PRO A 711 -28.35 -36.26 18.42
CA PRO A 711 -28.21 -36.84 19.75
C PRO A 711 -27.29 -36.01 20.65
N ALA A 712 -27.52 -36.07 21.97
CA ALA A 712 -26.79 -35.26 22.96
C ALA A 712 -25.26 -35.46 22.88
N ASP A 713 -24.82 -36.66 22.51
CA ASP A 713 -23.42 -37.08 22.50
C ASP A 713 -22.68 -36.74 21.20
N ALA A 714 -23.40 -36.23 20.19
CA ALA A 714 -22.83 -35.83 18.90
C ALA A 714 -22.06 -34.51 19.05
N THR A 715 -20.80 -34.51 18.62
CA THR A 715 -19.91 -33.34 18.66
C THR A 715 -19.28 -33.09 17.29
N SER A 716 -18.90 -31.85 16.98
CA SER A 716 -18.36 -31.50 15.65
C SER A 716 -17.07 -32.26 15.34
N SER A 717 -16.22 -32.47 16.36
CA SER A 717 -14.97 -33.23 16.25
C SER A 717 -15.22 -34.70 15.94
N LYS A 718 -16.16 -35.36 16.63
CA LYS A 718 -16.48 -36.79 16.40
C LYS A 718 -17.09 -37.02 15.03
N LEU A 719 -17.90 -36.09 14.55
CA LEU A 719 -18.51 -36.19 13.22
C LEU A 719 -17.48 -35.97 12.11
N SER A 720 -16.52 -35.07 12.32
CA SER A 720 -15.37 -34.88 11.43
C SER A 720 -14.46 -36.12 11.41
N GLU A 721 -14.18 -36.73 12.56
CA GLU A 721 -13.35 -37.94 12.68
C GLU A 721 -14.03 -39.15 12.02
N ALA A 722 -15.33 -39.36 12.27
CA ALA A 722 -16.10 -40.42 11.62
C ALA A 722 -16.16 -40.26 10.09
N PHE A 723 -16.19 -39.02 9.60
CA PHE A 723 -16.13 -38.73 8.16
C PHE A 723 -14.74 -39.00 7.59
N GLN A 724 -13.67 -38.52 8.24
CA GLN A 724 -12.28 -38.76 7.80
C GLN A 724 -11.93 -40.25 7.79
N ASP A 725 -12.41 -41.00 8.78
CA ASP A 725 -12.25 -42.46 8.85
C ASP A 725 -12.99 -43.17 7.73
N LEU A 726 -14.21 -42.76 7.38
CA LEU A 726 -14.96 -43.32 6.25
C LEU A 726 -14.30 -42.97 4.90
N TYR A 727 -13.77 -41.76 4.80
CA TYR A 727 -13.10 -41.23 3.62
C TYR A 727 -11.76 -41.91 3.35
N ALA A 728 -10.92 -42.09 4.36
CA ALA A 728 -9.63 -42.79 4.26
C ALA A 728 -9.80 -44.28 3.92
N SER A 729 -10.99 -44.84 4.12
CA SER A 729 -11.25 -46.27 4.00
C SER A 729 -12.14 -46.66 2.81
N THR A 730 -12.48 -45.72 1.94
CA THR A 730 -13.28 -45.96 0.73
C THR A 730 -12.44 -45.96 -0.55
N PRO A 731 -12.59 -46.96 -1.44
CA PRO A 731 -11.87 -46.99 -2.72
C PRO A 731 -12.40 -45.94 -3.71
N ASP A 732 -11.55 -45.48 -4.63
CA ASP A 732 -11.82 -44.37 -5.57
C ASP A 732 -13.06 -44.56 -6.46
N SER A 733 -13.57 -45.80 -6.59
CA SER A 733 -14.74 -46.15 -7.40
C SER A 733 -16.08 -45.81 -6.76
N HIS A 734 -16.14 -45.50 -5.47
CA HIS A 734 -17.38 -45.16 -4.77
C HIS A 734 -17.26 -43.83 -4.01
N VAL A 735 -17.37 -42.75 -4.79
CA VAL A 735 -17.37 -41.35 -4.32
C VAL A 735 -18.67 -41.02 -3.56
N PHE A 736 -18.59 -40.21 -2.51
CA PHE A 736 -19.76 -39.68 -1.81
C PHE A 736 -20.67 -38.89 -2.77
N THR A 737 -21.98 -39.03 -2.62
CA THR A 737 -22.91 -38.24 -3.44
C THR A 737 -22.93 -36.78 -2.96
N PRO A 738 -23.16 -35.80 -3.86
CA PRO A 738 -23.21 -34.38 -3.47
C PRO A 738 -24.26 -34.06 -2.39
N GLY A 739 -25.32 -34.87 -2.29
CA GLY A 739 -26.34 -34.76 -1.25
C GLY A 739 -25.82 -35.15 0.14
N GLU A 740 -25.10 -36.27 0.24
CA GLU A 740 -24.51 -36.76 1.50
C GLU A 740 -23.47 -35.76 2.04
N ILE A 741 -22.64 -35.18 1.17
CA ILE A 741 -21.64 -34.17 1.56
C ILE A 741 -22.32 -32.90 2.08
N LEU A 742 -23.41 -32.46 1.43
CA LEU A 742 -24.17 -31.28 1.84
C LEU A 742 -24.83 -31.50 3.21
N GLU A 743 -25.40 -32.67 3.47
CA GLU A 743 -26.00 -33.02 4.77
C GLU A 743 -24.95 -33.00 5.90
N ILE A 744 -23.76 -33.55 5.64
CA ILE A 744 -22.64 -33.58 6.60
C ILE A 744 -22.16 -32.17 6.94
N ILE A 745 -22.00 -31.29 5.94
CA ILE A 745 -21.60 -29.89 6.15
C ILE A 745 -22.67 -29.12 6.94
N THR A 746 -23.94 -29.36 6.63
CA THR A 746 -25.06 -28.69 7.31
C THR A 746 -25.13 -29.12 8.78
N ALA A 747 -24.89 -30.41 9.07
CA ALA A 747 -24.81 -30.93 10.42
C ALA A 747 -23.59 -30.43 11.21
N LEU A 748 -22.41 -30.33 10.58
CA LEU A 748 -21.20 -29.74 11.19
C LEU A 748 -21.45 -28.28 11.61
N LEU A 749 -22.08 -27.49 10.73
CA LEU A 749 -22.45 -26.10 11.01
C LEU A 749 -23.47 -25.97 12.15
N ALA A 750 -24.40 -26.92 12.26
CA ALA A 750 -25.41 -26.95 13.31
C ALA A 750 -24.81 -27.33 14.68
N LEU A 751 -23.96 -28.37 14.73
CA LEU A 751 -23.29 -28.82 15.95
C LEU A 751 -22.27 -27.79 16.47
N GLN A 752 -21.53 -27.13 15.58
CA GLN A 752 -20.58 -26.09 15.98
C GLN A 752 -21.28 -24.86 16.60
N LYS A 753 -22.45 -24.48 16.09
CA LYS A 753 -23.27 -23.42 16.71
C LYS A 753 -23.73 -23.80 18.13
N ARG A 754 -23.93 -25.10 18.38
CA ARG A 754 -24.27 -25.63 19.72
C ARG A 754 -23.06 -25.61 20.66
N GLU A 755 -21.85 -25.83 20.14
CA GLU A 755 -20.61 -25.98 20.92
C GLU A 755 -19.85 -24.68 21.22
N GLY A 756 -20.12 -23.60 20.48
CA GLY A 756 -19.56 -22.27 20.79
C GLY A 756 -18.02 -22.18 20.65
N GLY A 757 -17.42 -22.87 19.67
CA GLY A 757 -15.97 -23.05 19.54
C GLY A 757 -15.24 -22.33 18.39
N ASP A 758 -13.91 -22.25 18.55
CA ASP A 758 -12.89 -21.47 17.82
C ASP A 758 -12.92 -21.51 16.28
N ARG A 759 -12.88 -20.32 15.64
CA ARG A 759 -12.96 -20.15 14.18
C ARG A 759 -11.76 -20.71 13.40
N ARG A 760 -10.62 -20.93 14.05
CA ARG A 760 -9.38 -21.42 13.40
C ARG A 760 -9.44 -22.92 13.11
N LEU A 761 -9.79 -23.74 14.11
CA LEU A 761 -10.02 -25.18 13.96
C LEU A 761 -11.10 -25.48 12.91
N PHE A 762 -12.14 -24.64 12.87
CA PHE A 762 -13.21 -24.73 11.86
C PHE A 762 -12.71 -24.50 10.43
N ALA A 763 -11.84 -23.50 10.21
CA ALA A 763 -11.28 -23.22 8.89
C ALA A 763 -10.31 -24.33 8.45
N GLU A 764 -9.54 -24.89 9.38
CA GLU A 764 -8.64 -26.03 9.11
C GLU A 764 -9.41 -27.30 8.75
N GLN A 765 -10.57 -27.54 9.37
CA GLN A 765 -11.39 -28.73 9.12
C GLN A 765 -12.27 -28.64 7.85
N LEU A 766 -12.74 -27.44 7.46
CA LEU A 766 -13.65 -27.25 6.32
C LEU A 766 -12.96 -26.93 5.00
N ASN A 767 -11.81 -26.27 5.01
CA ASN A 767 -11.12 -25.90 3.76
C ASN A 767 -10.76 -27.11 2.87
N PRO A 768 -10.38 -28.29 3.40
CA PRO A 768 -10.17 -29.48 2.58
C PRO A 768 -11.47 -29.97 1.92
N LEU A 769 -12.57 -30.00 2.69
CA LEU A 769 -13.91 -30.39 2.22
C LEU A 769 -14.46 -29.46 1.14
N PHE A 770 -14.22 -28.15 1.26
CA PHE A 770 -14.61 -27.17 0.25
C PHE A 770 -13.82 -27.31 -1.04
N ARG A 771 -12.50 -27.56 -0.96
CA ARG A 771 -11.66 -27.81 -2.14
C ARG A 771 -12.10 -29.08 -2.87
N GLU A 772 -12.48 -30.10 -2.12
CA GLU A 772 -12.95 -31.36 -2.72
C GLU A 772 -14.34 -31.23 -3.35
N LEU A 773 -15.22 -30.42 -2.78
CA LEU A 773 -16.49 -30.02 -3.41
C LEU A 773 -16.25 -29.19 -4.69
N GLU A 774 -15.25 -28.32 -4.70
CA GLU A 774 -14.85 -27.56 -5.89
C GLU A 774 -14.33 -28.47 -7.01
N ASP A 775 -13.62 -29.55 -6.66
CA ASP A 775 -13.14 -30.55 -7.61
C ASP A 775 -14.23 -31.51 -8.10
N ILE A 776 -15.20 -31.89 -7.24
CA ILE A 776 -16.27 -32.84 -7.56
C ILE A 776 -17.44 -32.17 -8.30
N VAL A 777 -17.79 -30.92 -7.97
CA VAL A 777 -18.99 -30.23 -8.50
C VAL A 777 -18.72 -29.57 -9.87
N GLY A 778 -17.89 -30.20 -10.69
CA GLY A 778 -17.69 -29.84 -12.09
C GLY A 778 -18.93 -30.03 -12.98
N ASP A 779 -20.08 -29.44 -12.63
CA ASP A 779 -21.09 -28.90 -13.54
C ASP A 779 -22.25 -28.26 -12.75
N LYS A 780 -22.72 -27.10 -13.24
CA LYS A 780 -24.15 -26.84 -13.52
C LYS A 780 -24.31 -25.52 -14.24
N PHE A 781 -25.30 -25.51 -15.13
CA PHE A 781 -25.89 -24.46 -15.97
C PHE A 781 -26.20 -23.08 -15.34
N ASN A 782 -25.64 -22.76 -14.17
CA ASN A 782 -25.95 -21.57 -13.37
C ASN A 782 -24.72 -20.67 -13.09
N ALA A 783 -23.57 -20.90 -13.72
CA ALA A 783 -22.40 -20.02 -13.55
C ALA A 783 -22.66 -18.62 -14.13
N LEU A 784 -23.23 -18.54 -15.32
CA LEU A 784 -23.60 -17.29 -16.00
C LEU A 784 -24.71 -16.57 -15.23
N LYS A 785 -25.79 -17.30 -14.88
CA LYS A 785 -26.92 -16.80 -14.07
C LYS A 785 -26.50 -16.36 -12.67
N GLY A 786 -25.58 -17.09 -12.03
CA GLY A 786 -25.03 -16.76 -10.72
C GLY A 786 -24.09 -15.55 -10.75
N MET A 787 -23.34 -15.38 -11.84
CA MET A 787 -22.47 -14.21 -12.05
C MET A 787 -23.28 -12.98 -12.45
N GLU A 788 -24.28 -13.12 -13.33
CA GLU A 788 -25.28 -12.12 -13.70
C GLU A 788 -26.04 -11.63 -12.47
N LEU A 789 -26.69 -12.54 -11.73
CA LEU A 789 -27.38 -12.22 -10.47
C LEU A 789 -26.42 -11.60 -9.46
N SER A 790 -25.13 -11.94 -9.49
CA SER A 790 -24.14 -11.34 -8.61
C SER A 790 -23.65 -9.97 -9.06
N ILE A 791 -23.56 -9.71 -10.36
CA ILE A 791 -23.10 -8.45 -10.96
C ILE A 791 -24.22 -7.43 -10.87
N LEU A 792 -25.43 -7.78 -11.33
CA LEU A 792 -26.62 -6.94 -11.27
C LEU A 792 -27.08 -6.66 -9.83
N SER A 793 -26.79 -7.57 -8.89
CA SER A 793 -27.25 -7.43 -7.51
C SER A 793 -26.20 -6.97 -6.50
N SER A 794 -24.94 -6.79 -6.92
CA SER A 794 -23.87 -6.21 -6.07
C SER A 794 -23.05 -5.15 -6.80
N THR A 795 -23.29 -3.89 -6.46
CA THR A 795 -22.44 -2.75 -6.84
C THR A 795 -20.96 -2.99 -6.47
N SER A 796 -20.72 -3.69 -5.35
CA SER A 796 -19.38 -3.99 -4.84
C SER A 796 -18.52 -4.90 -5.72
N ARG A 797 -19.11 -5.75 -6.59
CA ARG A 797 -18.32 -6.67 -7.44
C ARG A 797 -17.93 -6.05 -8.76
N LEU A 798 -18.78 -5.21 -9.36
CA LEU A 798 -18.37 -4.33 -10.46
C LEU A 798 -17.29 -3.36 -9.99
N GLU A 799 -17.38 -2.84 -8.78
CA GLU A 799 -16.37 -1.96 -8.16
C GLU A 799 -15.18 -2.71 -7.54
N ARG A 800 -15.08 -4.03 -7.72
CA ARG A 800 -13.94 -4.80 -7.21
C ARG A 800 -12.66 -4.23 -7.83
N LYS A 801 -11.77 -3.71 -6.99
CA LYS A 801 -10.43 -3.32 -7.40
C LYS A 801 -9.62 -4.59 -7.63
N VAL A 802 -9.46 -4.97 -8.91
CA VAL A 802 -8.56 -6.04 -9.34
C VAL A 802 -7.21 -5.39 -9.63
N GLN A 803 -6.16 -5.88 -8.99
CA GLN A 803 -4.80 -5.39 -9.24
C GLN A 803 -4.16 -6.19 -10.37
N THR A 804 -3.18 -5.61 -11.06
CA THR A 804 -2.42 -6.32 -12.10
C THR A 804 -1.75 -7.59 -11.58
N LYS A 805 -1.39 -7.62 -10.29
CA LYS A 805 -0.87 -8.82 -9.61
C LYS A 805 -1.84 -9.99 -9.63
N ASP A 806 -3.13 -9.75 -9.35
CA ASP A 806 -4.16 -10.79 -9.32
C ASP A 806 -4.33 -11.45 -10.70
N ILE A 807 -4.13 -10.67 -11.78
CA ILE A 807 -4.17 -11.16 -13.16
C ILE A 807 -2.93 -12.01 -13.46
N LEU A 808 -1.74 -11.55 -13.08
CA LEU A 808 -0.49 -12.31 -13.29
C LEU A 808 -0.48 -13.63 -12.50
N ASP A 809 -1.00 -13.63 -11.28
CA ASP A 809 -1.14 -14.83 -10.44
C ASP A 809 -2.13 -15.82 -11.07
N ALA A 810 -3.26 -15.31 -11.61
CA ALA A 810 -4.23 -16.13 -12.33
C ALA A 810 -3.69 -16.67 -13.67
N GLU A 811 -2.90 -15.88 -14.41
CA GLU A 811 -2.24 -16.32 -15.65
C GLU A 811 -1.18 -17.38 -15.38
N LYS A 812 -0.43 -17.24 -14.27
CA LYS A 812 0.52 -18.24 -13.81
C LYS A 812 -0.19 -19.55 -13.46
N ALA A 813 -1.24 -19.48 -12.66
CA ALA A 813 -2.05 -20.65 -12.31
C ALA A 813 -2.67 -21.32 -13.56
N PHE A 814 -3.13 -20.53 -14.54
CA PHE A 814 -3.66 -21.05 -15.79
C PHE A 814 -2.58 -21.79 -16.62
N ARG A 815 -1.35 -21.26 -16.66
CA ARG A 815 -0.21 -21.92 -17.34
C ARG A 815 0.25 -23.20 -16.63
N GLU A 816 0.16 -23.24 -15.30
CA GLU A 816 0.47 -24.43 -14.51
C GLU A 816 -0.58 -25.55 -14.73
N VAL A 817 -1.86 -25.18 -14.83
CA VAL A 817 -2.96 -26.14 -15.06
C VAL A 817 -3.03 -26.60 -16.52
N PHE A 818 -2.72 -25.72 -17.48
CA PHE A 818 -2.77 -26.00 -18.92
C PHE A 818 -1.43 -25.67 -19.60
N PRO A 819 -0.40 -26.53 -19.42
CA PRO A 819 0.92 -26.33 -20.04
C PRO A 819 0.91 -26.54 -21.57
N ARG A 820 -0.09 -27.24 -22.10
CA ARG A 820 -0.37 -27.40 -23.54
C ARG A 820 -1.88 -27.28 -23.79
N ILE A 821 -2.24 -26.91 -25.01
CA ILE A 821 -3.65 -26.89 -25.44
C ILE A 821 -4.15 -28.35 -25.46
N PRO A 822 -5.30 -28.65 -24.82
CA PRO A 822 -5.89 -29.99 -24.88
C PRO A 822 -6.19 -30.43 -26.32
N ASP A 823 -5.92 -31.70 -26.65
CA ASP A 823 -6.17 -32.25 -27.99
C ASP A 823 -7.66 -32.14 -28.37
N ALA A 824 -7.95 -32.00 -29.67
CA ALA A 824 -9.31 -31.84 -30.19
C ALA A 824 -10.27 -33.02 -29.82
N ASN A 825 -9.71 -34.18 -29.47
CA ASN A 825 -10.47 -35.36 -29.00
C ASN A 825 -10.85 -35.28 -27.51
N ASP A 826 -10.26 -34.39 -26.71
CA ASP A 826 -10.62 -34.15 -25.29
C ASP A 826 -11.58 -32.96 -25.15
N ALA A 827 -12.85 -33.20 -25.49
CA ALA A 827 -13.92 -32.21 -25.40
C ALA A 827 -14.11 -31.63 -23.98
N LYS A 828 -13.75 -32.38 -22.92
CA LYS A 828 -13.84 -31.91 -21.53
C LYS A 828 -12.66 -31.00 -21.17
N GLY A 829 -11.45 -31.36 -21.57
CA GLY A 829 -10.25 -30.54 -21.44
C GLY A 829 -10.39 -29.20 -22.16
N LEU A 830 -10.84 -29.22 -23.42
CA LEU A 830 -11.04 -28.02 -24.23
C LEU A 830 -12.10 -27.08 -23.62
N LYS A 831 -13.17 -27.63 -23.07
CA LYS A 831 -14.21 -26.87 -22.34
C LYS A 831 -13.69 -26.24 -21.05
N ARG A 832 -12.81 -26.92 -20.31
CA ARG A 832 -12.14 -26.39 -19.10
C ARG A 832 -11.14 -25.28 -19.45
N TRP A 833 -10.40 -25.47 -20.53
CA TRP A 833 -9.45 -24.50 -21.05
C TRP A 833 -10.15 -23.20 -21.48
N LYS A 834 -11.25 -23.30 -22.25
CA LYS A 834 -12.09 -22.15 -22.64
C LYS A 834 -12.65 -21.39 -21.42
N LYS A 835 -13.08 -22.09 -20.38
CA LYS A 835 -13.53 -21.48 -19.11
C LYS A 835 -12.43 -20.70 -18.39
N GLY A 836 -11.20 -21.22 -18.39
CA GLY A 836 -10.06 -20.52 -17.80
C GLY A 836 -9.72 -19.23 -18.54
N ILE A 837 -9.75 -19.24 -19.88
CA ILE A 837 -9.57 -18.03 -20.70
C ILE A 837 -10.66 -16.99 -20.41
N ASN A 838 -11.92 -17.43 -20.38
CA ASN A 838 -13.05 -16.57 -20.05
C ASN A 838 -12.89 -15.92 -18.66
N HIS A 839 -12.41 -16.65 -17.66
CA HIS A 839 -12.12 -16.10 -16.33
C HIS A 839 -11.01 -15.03 -16.35
N LEU A 840 -9.94 -15.27 -17.10
CA LEU A 840 -8.85 -14.29 -17.28
C LEU A 840 -9.33 -13.02 -17.97
N MET A 841 -10.13 -13.16 -19.05
CA MET A 841 -10.74 -12.03 -19.74
C MET A 841 -11.65 -11.21 -18.81
N TYR A 842 -12.40 -11.87 -17.94
CA TYR A 842 -13.22 -11.18 -16.93
C TYR A 842 -12.39 -10.38 -15.92
N LEU A 843 -11.25 -10.92 -15.44
CA LEU A 843 -10.34 -10.20 -14.55
C LEU A 843 -9.70 -8.99 -15.26
N CYS A 844 -9.30 -9.16 -16.52
CA CYS A 844 -8.79 -8.07 -17.36
C CYS A 844 -9.86 -6.98 -17.58
N ALA A 845 -11.11 -7.36 -17.82
CA ALA A 845 -12.23 -6.44 -17.99
C ALA A 845 -12.50 -5.61 -16.73
N LEU A 846 -12.47 -6.23 -15.53
CA LEU A 846 -12.65 -5.53 -14.26
C LEU A 846 -11.50 -4.55 -13.95
N ALA A 847 -10.29 -4.89 -14.37
CA ALA A 847 -9.10 -4.05 -14.21
C ALA A 847 -8.98 -2.95 -15.27
N GLY A 848 -9.74 -3.02 -16.37
CA GLY A 848 -9.70 -2.05 -17.47
C GLY A 848 -8.56 -2.26 -18.47
N HIS A 849 -7.94 -3.44 -18.51
CA HIS A 849 -6.79 -3.73 -19.39
C HIS A 849 -7.25 -4.19 -20.78
N GLN A 850 -7.40 -3.25 -21.71
CA GLN A 850 -7.90 -3.53 -23.08
C GLN A 850 -6.96 -4.41 -23.91
N SER A 851 -5.64 -4.14 -23.90
CA SER A 851 -4.67 -4.88 -24.71
C SER A 851 -4.62 -6.37 -24.35
N ARG A 852 -4.50 -6.68 -23.06
CA ARG A 852 -4.46 -8.08 -22.56
C ARG A 852 -5.75 -8.83 -22.82
N LEU A 853 -6.91 -8.17 -22.71
CA LEU A 853 -8.19 -8.80 -23.04
C LEU A 853 -8.25 -9.15 -24.53
N GLN A 854 -7.75 -8.26 -25.40
CA GLN A 854 -7.67 -8.51 -26.84
C GLN A 854 -6.69 -9.65 -27.16
N ASP A 855 -5.54 -9.75 -26.49
CA ASP A 855 -4.61 -10.86 -26.68
C ASP A 855 -5.24 -12.22 -26.36
N TRP A 856 -6.04 -12.29 -25.28
CA TRP A 856 -6.77 -13.50 -24.91
C TRP A 856 -7.93 -13.80 -25.85
N TRP A 857 -8.56 -12.77 -26.41
CA TRP A 857 -9.58 -12.89 -27.47
C TRP A 857 -8.98 -13.45 -28.77
N ASP A 858 -7.88 -12.86 -29.24
CA ASP A 858 -7.17 -13.30 -30.44
C ASP A 858 -6.64 -14.73 -30.28
N LYS A 859 -6.21 -15.12 -29.07
CA LYS A 859 -5.84 -16.50 -28.75
C LYS A 859 -7.03 -17.45 -28.80
N LEU A 860 -8.22 -17.00 -28.40
CA LEU A 860 -9.43 -17.82 -28.48
C LEU A 860 -9.80 -18.07 -29.96
N GLU A 861 -9.75 -17.03 -30.81
CA GLU A 861 -10.04 -17.14 -32.24
C GLU A 861 -8.99 -17.93 -33.03
N ARG A 862 -7.69 -17.70 -32.78
CA ARG A 862 -6.59 -18.44 -33.45
C ARG A 862 -6.64 -19.95 -33.19
N ASN A 863 -7.24 -20.37 -32.09
CA ASN A 863 -7.39 -21.78 -31.72
C ASN A 863 -8.72 -22.39 -32.18
N GLY A 864 -9.47 -21.71 -33.07
CA GLY A 864 -10.67 -22.26 -33.71
C GLY A 864 -11.87 -22.42 -32.77
N LEU A 865 -11.87 -21.77 -31.60
CA LEU A 865 -13.02 -21.75 -30.69
C LEU A 865 -13.90 -20.54 -31.00
N SER A 866 -15.21 -20.76 -31.14
CA SER A 866 -16.18 -19.67 -31.24
C SER A 866 -16.25 -18.88 -29.92
N PRO A 867 -16.32 -17.54 -29.93
CA PRO A 867 -16.53 -16.77 -28.70
C PRO A 867 -17.92 -17.05 -28.11
N ASP A 868 -17.99 -17.33 -26.81
CA ASP A 868 -19.26 -17.61 -26.13
C ASP A 868 -19.98 -16.31 -25.73
N SER A 869 -21.24 -16.43 -25.27
CA SER A 869 -22.00 -15.33 -24.66
C SER A 869 -21.25 -14.69 -23.47
N TYR A 870 -20.46 -15.49 -22.74
CA TYR A 870 -19.61 -15.01 -21.65
C TYR A 870 -18.50 -14.07 -22.16
N SER A 871 -17.85 -14.42 -23.27
CA SER A 871 -16.78 -13.63 -23.86
C SER A 871 -17.32 -12.26 -24.29
N HIS A 872 -18.50 -12.23 -24.93
CA HIS A 872 -19.19 -10.99 -25.29
C HIS A 872 -19.58 -10.14 -24.06
N LEU A 873 -20.08 -10.78 -22.99
CA LEU A 873 -20.36 -10.11 -21.72
C LEU A 873 -19.11 -9.44 -21.12
N THR A 874 -17.93 -10.08 -21.20
CA THR A 874 -16.68 -9.46 -20.70
C THR A 874 -16.28 -8.22 -21.48
N ARG A 875 -16.54 -8.16 -22.79
CA ARG A 875 -16.31 -6.94 -23.60
C ARG A 875 -17.30 -5.83 -23.25
N CYS A 876 -18.56 -6.17 -22.99
CA CYS A 876 -19.54 -5.19 -22.50
C CYS A 876 -19.14 -4.61 -21.13
N ILE A 877 -18.60 -5.44 -20.23
CA ILE A 877 -18.08 -4.99 -18.92
C ILE A 877 -16.85 -4.08 -19.09
N LEU A 878 -15.93 -4.42 -20.01
CA LEU A 878 -14.78 -3.57 -20.32
C LEU A 878 -15.23 -2.21 -20.88
N ALA A 879 -16.23 -2.19 -21.77
CA ALA A 879 -16.78 -0.96 -22.33
C ALA A 879 -17.42 -0.06 -21.26
N ASP A 880 -18.23 -0.63 -20.34
CA ASP A 880 -18.79 0.09 -19.18
C ASP A 880 -17.67 0.62 -18.26
N LYS A 881 -16.60 -0.14 -18.06
CA LYS A 881 -15.45 0.27 -17.24
C LYS A 881 -14.63 1.41 -17.83
N LEU A 882 -14.48 1.43 -19.15
CA LEU A 882 -13.75 2.47 -19.88
C LEU A 882 -14.62 3.71 -20.15
N GLY A 883 -15.91 3.68 -19.80
CA GLY A 883 -16.86 4.75 -20.06
C GLY A 883 -17.28 4.87 -21.53
N ARG A 884 -17.02 3.84 -22.37
CA ARG A 884 -17.36 3.81 -23.80
C ARG A 884 -18.67 3.05 -24.03
N LEU A 885 -19.78 3.61 -23.55
CA LEU A 885 -21.10 2.97 -23.66
C LEU A 885 -21.59 2.87 -25.13
N GLU A 886 -21.06 3.71 -26.01
CA GLU A 886 -21.34 3.69 -27.46
C GLU A 886 -20.89 2.42 -28.19
N ASP A 887 -19.93 1.68 -27.63
CA ASP A 887 -19.44 0.42 -28.22
C ASP A 887 -20.37 -0.78 -27.93
N ILE A 888 -21.23 -0.68 -26.91
CA ILE A 888 -22.06 -1.80 -26.43
C ILE A 888 -23.05 -2.31 -27.51
N PRO A 889 -23.81 -1.45 -28.23
CA PRO A 889 -24.69 -1.91 -29.30
C PRO A 889 -23.94 -2.67 -30.40
N GLY A 890 -22.75 -2.22 -30.78
CA GLY A 890 -21.91 -2.91 -31.78
C GLY A 890 -21.43 -4.28 -31.31
N ILE A 891 -21.11 -4.43 -30.02
CA ILE A 891 -20.73 -5.72 -29.42
C ILE A 891 -21.94 -6.68 -29.39
N LEU A 892 -23.14 -6.15 -29.11
CA LEU A 892 -24.37 -6.94 -29.10
C LEU A 892 -24.78 -7.36 -30.52
N ASP A 893 -24.66 -6.48 -31.51
CA ASP A 893 -24.88 -6.81 -32.92
C ASP A 893 -23.93 -7.90 -33.41
N GLN A 894 -22.65 -7.86 -33.00
CA GLN A 894 -21.69 -8.93 -33.28
C GLN A 894 -22.11 -10.25 -32.63
N ALA A 895 -22.56 -10.20 -31.37
CA ALA A 895 -23.05 -11.38 -30.65
C ALA A 895 -24.32 -11.98 -31.27
N PHE A 896 -25.17 -11.17 -31.91
CA PHE A 896 -26.42 -11.61 -32.54
C PHE A 896 -26.27 -11.97 -34.02
N SER A 897 -25.23 -11.46 -34.70
CA SER A 897 -24.98 -11.69 -36.14
C SER A 897 -24.17 -12.96 -36.43
N GLN A 898 -23.37 -13.46 -35.47
CA GLN A 898 -22.64 -14.72 -35.61
C GLN A 898 -23.51 -15.90 -35.13
N ASP A 899 -23.97 -16.73 -36.07
CA ASP A 899 -24.61 -18.05 -35.90
C ASP A 899 -25.64 -18.19 -34.75
N GLY A 900 -26.89 -17.89 -35.07
CA GLY A 900 -28.07 -18.08 -34.21
C GLY A 900 -28.44 -19.52 -33.86
N SER A 901 -27.50 -20.46 -33.73
CA SER A 901 -27.75 -21.88 -33.40
C SER A 901 -27.16 -22.37 -32.08
N GLU A 902 -26.21 -21.66 -31.43
CA GLU A 902 -25.65 -22.09 -30.13
C GLU A 902 -26.04 -21.23 -28.91
N MET A 903 -26.49 -20.00 -29.11
CA MET A 903 -26.86 -19.11 -27.99
C MET A 903 -28.30 -19.35 -27.52
N SER A 904 -28.44 -19.73 -26.25
CA SER A 904 -29.75 -19.84 -25.58
C SER A 904 -30.48 -18.49 -25.58
N GLU A 905 -31.81 -18.52 -25.73
CA GLU A 905 -32.67 -17.34 -25.55
C GLU A 905 -32.49 -16.71 -24.15
N GLU A 906 -32.13 -17.51 -23.16
CA GLU A 906 -31.78 -17.02 -21.83
C GLU A 906 -30.49 -16.18 -21.86
N ASP A 907 -29.45 -16.61 -22.57
CA ASP A 907 -28.15 -15.90 -22.64
C ASP A 907 -28.25 -14.59 -23.43
N LYS A 908 -29.10 -14.55 -24.47
CA LYS A 908 -29.43 -13.31 -25.18
C LYS A 908 -30.13 -12.31 -24.25
N SER A 909 -31.02 -12.78 -23.37
CA SER A 909 -31.69 -11.94 -22.38
C SER A 909 -30.72 -11.32 -21.37
N VAL A 910 -29.67 -12.05 -20.96
CA VAL A 910 -28.62 -11.56 -20.05
C VAL A 910 -27.87 -10.37 -20.66
N LEU A 911 -27.47 -10.49 -21.93
CA LEU A 911 -26.71 -9.46 -22.63
C LEU A 911 -27.54 -8.17 -22.83
N VAL A 912 -28.82 -8.30 -23.19
CA VAL A 912 -29.75 -7.17 -23.33
C VAL A 912 -30.01 -6.52 -21.96
N ASN A 913 -30.25 -7.31 -20.91
CA ASN A 913 -30.44 -6.81 -19.54
C ASN A 913 -29.21 -6.04 -19.04
N PHE A 914 -28.00 -6.52 -19.33
CA PHE A 914 -26.76 -5.82 -18.99
C PHE A 914 -26.62 -4.49 -19.74
N GLY A 915 -26.94 -4.47 -21.04
CA GLY A 915 -26.94 -3.23 -21.84
C GLY A 915 -27.90 -2.18 -21.29
N ILE A 916 -29.13 -2.58 -20.96
CA ILE A 916 -30.14 -1.71 -20.33
C ILE A 916 -29.64 -1.19 -18.98
N HIS A 917 -29.03 -2.05 -18.16
CA HIS A 917 -28.44 -1.64 -16.87
C HIS A 917 -27.30 -0.61 -17.06
N ALA A 918 -26.38 -0.84 -17.99
CA ALA A 918 -25.25 0.05 -18.26
C ALA A 918 -25.73 1.44 -18.75
N PHE A 919 -26.71 1.46 -19.66
CA PHE A 919 -27.27 2.70 -20.21
C PHE A 919 -28.13 3.45 -19.18
N ALA A 920 -28.88 2.74 -18.33
CA ALA A 920 -29.67 3.34 -17.26
C ALA A 920 -28.80 4.00 -16.16
N ARG A 921 -27.56 3.52 -15.95
CA ARG A 921 -26.62 4.10 -14.99
C ARG A 921 -25.96 5.38 -15.52
N GLY A 922 -25.53 5.38 -16.79
CA GLY A 922 -24.82 6.49 -17.45
C GLY A 922 -23.43 6.78 -16.84
N PRO A 923 -22.53 7.50 -17.56
CA PRO A 923 -21.28 7.99 -17.00
C PRO A 923 -21.59 9.09 -15.97
N SER A 924 -20.93 9.11 -14.82
CA SER A 924 -21.12 10.18 -13.83
C SER A 924 -20.36 11.44 -14.26
N GLY A 925 -21.00 12.34 -15.02
CA GLY A 925 -20.42 13.61 -15.46
C GLY A 925 -20.88 14.04 -16.86
N ASN A 926 -21.59 15.18 -16.91
CA ASN A 926 -22.21 15.91 -18.04
C ASN A 926 -23.70 15.59 -18.27
N SER A 927 -24.55 16.59 -18.04
CA SER A 927 -26.01 16.48 -17.98
C SER A 927 -26.72 16.24 -19.32
N GLU A 928 -26.07 16.45 -20.47
CA GLU A 928 -26.74 16.35 -21.78
C GLU A 928 -26.62 14.95 -22.43
N SER A 929 -25.52 14.22 -22.21
CA SER A 929 -25.34 12.86 -22.74
C SER A 929 -26.00 11.80 -21.85
N GLU A 930 -26.12 12.05 -20.54
CA GLU A 930 -26.75 11.15 -19.56
C GLU A 930 -28.25 10.93 -19.78
N ASP A 931 -28.95 11.90 -20.39
CA ASP A 931 -30.38 11.82 -20.70
C ASP A 931 -30.62 11.04 -22.01
N GLY A 932 -29.69 11.12 -22.97
CA GLY A 932 -29.74 10.35 -24.22
C GLY A 932 -29.66 8.83 -24.02
N TYR A 933 -28.73 8.36 -23.17
CA TYR A 933 -28.60 6.91 -22.88
C TYR A 933 -29.77 6.35 -22.07
N LEU A 934 -30.33 7.13 -21.13
CA LEU A 934 -31.53 6.71 -20.40
C LEU A 934 -32.74 6.64 -21.33
N ALA A 935 -32.89 7.61 -22.24
CA ALA A 935 -33.96 7.59 -23.24
C ALA A 935 -33.86 6.34 -24.13
N SER A 936 -32.66 5.98 -24.60
CA SER A 936 -32.43 4.74 -25.35
C SER A 936 -32.76 3.47 -24.54
N ALA A 937 -32.44 3.45 -23.24
CA ALA A 937 -32.77 2.33 -22.36
C ALA A 937 -34.29 2.20 -22.16
N ILE A 938 -35.00 3.31 -21.99
CA ILE A 938 -36.47 3.36 -21.87
C ILE A 938 -37.14 2.95 -23.19
N GLU A 939 -36.61 3.38 -24.33
CA GLU A 939 -37.13 3.00 -25.64
C GLU A 939 -36.98 1.48 -25.86
N THR A 940 -35.81 0.93 -25.55
CA THR A 940 -35.56 -0.52 -25.63
C THR A 940 -36.48 -1.29 -24.69
N TYR A 941 -36.65 -0.81 -23.46
CA TYR A 941 -37.58 -1.39 -22.48
C TYR A 941 -39.04 -1.36 -22.96
N SER A 942 -39.47 -0.26 -23.58
CA SER A 942 -40.84 -0.08 -24.08
C SER A 942 -41.19 -1.05 -25.21
N LYS A 943 -40.21 -1.39 -26.04
CA LYS A 943 -40.34 -2.39 -27.11
C LYS A 943 -40.41 -3.82 -26.56
N ILE A 944 -39.71 -4.11 -25.46
CA ILE A 944 -39.70 -5.46 -24.82
C ILE A 944 -41.01 -5.72 -24.05
N VAL A 945 -41.60 -4.70 -23.43
CA VAL A 945 -42.78 -4.80 -22.56
C VAL A 945 -44.10 -4.49 -23.32
N GLU A 946 -44.02 -4.08 -24.58
CA GLU A 946 -45.18 -3.67 -25.42
C GLU A 946 -46.02 -2.56 -24.74
N MET A 947 -45.36 -1.45 -24.37
CA MET A 947 -45.95 -0.40 -23.52
C MET A 947 -46.89 0.58 -24.22
N ASP A 948 -47.88 1.09 -23.48
CA ASP A 948 -48.77 2.20 -23.88
C ASP A 948 -48.06 3.57 -23.89
N GLN A 949 -48.52 4.48 -24.76
CA GLN A 949 -47.93 5.83 -24.93
C GLN A 949 -47.94 6.69 -23.66
N GLY A 950 -48.94 6.54 -22.79
CA GLY A 950 -49.01 7.26 -21.51
C GLY A 950 -48.00 6.76 -20.48
N ASP A 951 -47.79 5.45 -20.38
CA ASP A 951 -46.79 4.86 -19.48
C ASP A 951 -45.36 5.15 -19.97
N HIS A 952 -45.16 5.29 -21.29
CA HIS A 952 -43.90 5.73 -21.88
C HIS A 952 -43.53 7.17 -21.48
N GLN A 953 -44.49 8.10 -21.46
CA GLN A 953 -44.25 9.48 -21.01
C GLN A 953 -43.95 9.57 -19.50
N ASN A 954 -44.59 8.73 -18.69
CA ASN A 954 -44.34 8.64 -17.24
C ASN A 954 -42.91 8.18 -16.91
N LEU A 955 -42.34 7.28 -17.71
CA LEU A 955 -40.94 6.82 -17.54
C LEU A 955 -39.92 7.90 -17.91
N LEU A 956 -40.21 8.72 -18.93
CA LEU A 956 -39.31 9.79 -19.39
C LEU A 956 -39.24 10.97 -18.40
N GLY A 957 -40.33 11.31 -17.71
CA GLY A 957 -40.36 12.40 -16.72
C GLY A 957 -39.99 13.78 -17.30
N SER A 958 -39.80 14.81 -16.46
CA SER A 958 -39.52 16.21 -16.84
C SER A 958 -38.16 16.47 -17.52
N THR A 959 -37.58 15.47 -18.18
CA THR A 959 -36.29 15.55 -18.90
C THR A 959 -36.44 16.20 -20.28
N THR A 960 -37.67 16.36 -20.80
CA THR A 960 -37.95 17.09 -22.04
C THR A 960 -38.36 18.53 -21.75
N SER A 961 -37.43 19.33 -21.21
CA SER A 961 -37.60 20.79 -21.19
C SER A 961 -36.56 21.54 -22.02
N HIS A 962 -35.92 20.92 -23.02
CA HIS A 962 -35.38 21.66 -24.16
C HIS A 962 -35.41 20.82 -25.43
N GLY A 963 -36.22 21.26 -26.39
CA GLY A 963 -36.05 20.86 -27.78
C GLY A 963 -34.77 21.50 -28.30
N THR A 964 -33.74 20.69 -28.47
CA THR A 964 -32.58 21.03 -29.30
C THR A 964 -32.21 19.82 -30.13
N THR A 965 -32.42 19.98 -31.44
CA THR A 965 -31.87 19.18 -32.52
C THR A 965 -30.36 18.99 -32.35
N THR A 966 -29.92 17.80 -31.97
CA THR A 966 -28.54 17.34 -32.14
C THR A 966 -28.51 16.17 -33.09
N SER A 967 -27.63 16.27 -34.08
CA SER A 967 -27.60 15.55 -35.36
C SER A 967 -27.01 14.12 -35.31
N ASN A 968 -27.04 13.44 -34.18
CA ASN A 968 -26.59 12.04 -34.07
C ASN A 968 -27.74 11.17 -33.53
N PRO A 969 -28.10 10.06 -34.20
CA PRO A 969 -29.11 9.14 -33.66
C PRO A 969 -28.58 8.54 -32.35
N ASN A 970 -29.40 8.58 -31.29
CA ASN A 970 -29.04 7.93 -30.03
C ASN A 970 -28.77 6.44 -30.28
N PRO A 971 -27.74 5.83 -29.64
CA PRO A 971 -27.44 4.42 -29.81
C PRO A 971 -28.62 3.57 -29.32
N ILE A 972 -29.17 2.72 -30.20
CA ILE A 972 -30.29 1.82 -29.89
C ILE A 972 -29.72 0.44 -29.58
N ILE A 973 -30.14 -0.17 -28.47
CA ILE A 973 -29.75 -1.54 -28.12
C ILE A 973 -30.50 -2.50 -29.05
N PRO A 974 -29.82 -3.40 -29.78
CA PRO A 974 -30.48 -4.36 -30.66
C PRO A 974 -31.31 -5.38 -29.85
N ILE A 975 -32.52 -5.66 -30.32
CA ILE A 975 -33.46 -6.58 -29.67
C ILE A 975 -33.61 -7.84 -30.53
N PRO A 976 -33.29 -9.04 -30.01
CA PRO A 976 -33.55 -10.29 -30.71
C PRO A 976 -35.05 -10.61 -30.77
N SER A 977 -35.51 -11.21 -31.87
CA SER A 977 -36.92 -11.59 -32.06
C SER A 977 -37.37 -12.64 -31.04
N ASN A 978 -38.52 -12.42 -30.37
CA ASN A 978 -39.18 -13.29 -29.37
C ASN A 978 -38.67 -13.21 -27.91
N LEU A 979 -37.99 -12.13 -27.50
CA LEU A 979 -37.56 -11.97 -26.10
C LEU A 979 -38.74 -11.71 -25.15
N LYS A 980 -38.91 -12.56 -24.13
CA LYS A 980 -39.90 -12.34 -23.04
C LYS A 980 -39.29 -11.51 -21.90
N PRO A 981 -40.05 -10.59 -21.26
CA PRO A 981 -39.56 -9.84 -20.11
C PRO A 981 -39.22 -10.79 -18.95
N THR A 982 -37.98 -10.71 -18.46
CA THR A 982 -37.52 -11.47 -17.30
C THR A 982 -37.59 -10.61 -16.03
N GLN A 983 -37.75 -11.25 -14.85
CA GLN A 983 -37.80 -10.54 -13.55
C GLN A 983 -36.58 -9.61 -13.32
N GLN A 984 -35.43 -9.93 -13.92
CA GLN A 984 -34.17 -9.20 -13.77
C GLN A 984 -34.08 -7.92 -14.61
N LEU A 985 -34.98 -7.74 -15.60
CA LEU A 985 -35.07 -6.55 -16.44
C LEU A 985 -35.48 -5.30 -15.64
N PHE A 986 -36.38 -5.47 -14.66
CA PHE A 986 -37.07 -4.36 -14.00
C PHE A 986 -36.23 -3.68 -12.91
N GLY A 987 -35.41 -4.44 -12.17
CA GLY A 987 -34.67 -3.94 -11.00
C GLY A 987 -33.64 -2.83 -11.30
N PRO A 988 -32.78 -2.96 -12.32
CA PRO A 988 -31.84 -1.92 -12.74
C PRO A 988 -32.49 -0.60 -13.13
N LEU A 989 -33.55 -0.66 -13.94
CA LEU A 989 -34.29 0.51 -14.40
C LEU A 989 -35.00 1.19 -13.22
N LEU A 990 -35.61 0.40 -12.33
CA LEU A 990 -36.21 0.88 -11.09
C LEU A 990 -35.19 1.62 -10.21
N PHE A 991 -33.98 1.09 -10.07
CA PHE A 991 -32.92 1.73 -9.29
C PHE A 991 -32.44 3.05 -9.91
N ALA A 992 -32.29 3.10 -11.24
CA ALA A 992 -31.91 4.32 -11.95
C ALA A 992 -32.96 5.42 -11.80
N LEU A 993 -34.25 5.10 -12.00
CA LEU A 993 -35.36 6.04 -11.87
C LEU A 993 -35.50 6.57 -10.44
N VAL A 994 -35.35 5.70 -9.44
CA VAL A 994 -35.34 6.11 -8.02
C VAL A 994 -34.16 7.04 -7.74
N THR A 995 -32.97 6.76 -8.25
CA THR A 995 -31.78 7.57 -7.99
C THR A 995 -31.91 8.98 -8.59
N ARG A 996 -32.54 9.08 -9.77
CA ARG A 996 -32.87 10.36 -10.45
C ARG A 996 -34.11 11.08 -9.87
N GLY A 997 -34.80 10.48 -8.90
CA GLY A 997 -35.97 11.08 -8.25
C GLY A 997 -37.28 10.97 -9.02
N ASN A 998 -37.34 10.19 -10.11
CA ASN A 998 -38.58 9.92 -10.85
C ASN A 998 -39.38 8.79 -10.16
N LEU A 999 -40.11 9.16 -9.11
CA LEU A 999 -40.92 8.22 -8.33
C LEU A 999 -42.14 7.69 -9.11
N ILE A 1000 -42.71 8.52 -10.00
CA ILE A 1000 -43.85 8.15 -10.87
C ILE A 1000 -43.42 7.03 -11.82
N GLY A 1001 -42.33 7.23 -12.56
CA GLY A 1001 -41.78 6.22 -13.45
C GLY A 1001 -41.37 4.94 -12.72
N SER A 1002 -40.84 5.06 -11.50
CA SER A 1002 -40.49 3.91 -10.66
C SER A 1002 -41.69 3.01 -10.33
N LEU A 1003 -42.86 3.61 -10.11
CA LEU A 1003 -44.10 2.87 -9.84
C LEU A 1003 -44.72 2.30 -11.12
N THR A 1004 -44.56 2.97 -12.27
CA THR A 1004 -44.93 2.42 -13.57
C THR A 1004 -44.13 1.15 -13.88
N VAL A 1005 -42.81 1.13 -13.63
CA VAL A 1005 -42.01 -0.09 -13.71
C VAL A 1005 -42.54 -1.16 -12.76
N PHE A 1006 -42.93 -0.79 -11.54
CA PHE A 1006 -43.49 -1.71 -10.55
C PHE A 1006 -44.85 -2.29 -10.98
N LYS A 1007 -45.70 -1.50 -11.64
CA LYS A 1007 -46.96 -1.94 -12.27
C LYS A 1007 -46.70 -2.98 -13.35
N HIS A 1008 -45.70 -2.77 -14.21
CA HIS A 1008 -45.34 -3.75 -15.25
C HIS A 1008 -44.82 -5.07 -14.67
N ILE A 1009 -44.16 -5.07 -13.49
CA ILE A 1009 -43.75 -6.32 -12.82
C ILE A 1009 -44.98 -7.20 -12.58
N PHE A 1010 -46.08 -6.62 -12.07
CA PHE A 1010 -47.31 -7.35 -11.79
C PHE A 1010 -48.09 -7.73 -13.06
N GLN A 1011 -48.20 -6.84 -14.05
CA GLN A 1011 -48.91 -7.12 -15.31
C GLN A 1011 -48.27 -8.27 -16.10
N ASN A 1012 -46.94 -8.40 -16.03
CA ASN A 1012 -46.20 -9.50 -16.66
C ASN A 1012 -46.17 -10.78 -15.81
N GLY A 1013 -46.98 -10.89 -14.75
CA GLY A 1013 -47.09 -12.07 -13.89
C GLY A 1013 -45.85 -12.36 -13.04
N CYS A 1014 -44.94 -11.39 -12.89
CA CYS A 1014 -43.72 -11.53 -12.07
C CYS A 1014 -43.99 -11.10 -10.62
N THR A 1015 -43.37 -11.78 -9.66
CA THR A 1015 -43.40 -11.36 -8.24
C THR A 1015 -42.23 -10.41 -7.95
N PRO A 1016 -42.44 -9.22 -7.36
CA PRO A 1016 -41.34 -8.30 -7.08
C PRO A 1016 -40.43 -8.85 -5.97
N SER A 1017 -39.12 -8.69 -6.11
CA SER A 1017 -38.16 -9.17 -5.11
C SER A 1017 -38.08 -8.25 -3.89
N ILE A 1018 -37.56 -8.76 -2.77
CA ILE A 1018 -37.28 -7.93 -1.57
C ILE A 1018 -36.39 -6.72 -1.94
N LYS A 1019 -35.45 -6.87 -2.89
CA LYS A 1019 -34.56 -5.77 -3.32
C LYS A 1019 -35.34 -4.68 -4.08
N ASP A 1020 -36.35 -5.05 -4.86
CA ASP A 1020 -37.17 -4.10 -5.62
C ASP A 1020 -38.03 -3.26 -4.68
N TYR A 1021 -38.69 -3.89 -3.70
CA TYR A 1021 -39.43 -3.18 -2.64
C TYR A 1021 -38.52 -2.25 -1.83
N ILE A 1022 -37.33 -2.69 -1.43
CA ILE A 1022 -36.37 -1.84 -0.70
C ILE A 1022 -35.89 -0.66 -1.55
N THR A 1023 -35.70 -0.85 -2.86
CA THR A 1023 -35.31 0.21 -3.77
C THR A 1023 -36.41 1.25 -3.89
N LEU A 1024 -37.67 0.81 -3.98
CA LEU A 1024 -38.82 1.70 -3.97
C LEU A 1024 -38.95 2.45 -2.62
N PHE A 1025 -38.81 1.77 -1.48
CA PHE A 1025 -38.77 2.41 -0.15
C PHE A 1025 -37.63 3.42 -0.01
N LYS A 1026 -36.47 3.17 -0.61
CA LYS A 1026 -35.35 4.13 -0.66
C LYS A 1026 -35.76 5.41 -1.42
N GLY A 1027 -36.51 5.28 -2.52
CA GLY A 1027 -37.10 6.41 -3.23
C GLY A 1027 -38.04 7.24 -2.35
N PHE A 1028 -38.96 6.59 -1.63
CA PHE A 1028 -39.83 7.26 -0.66
C PHE A 1028 -39.06 7.91 0.50
N ALA A 1029 -37.99 7.29 0.99
CA ALA A 1029 -37.13 7.85 2.05
C ALA A 1029 -36.31 9.08 1.60
N MET A 1030 -36.04 9.21 0.30
CA MET A 1030 -35.31 10.33 -0.29
C MET A 1030 -36.23 11.46 -0.74
N TYR A 1031 -37.32 11.12 -1.45
CA TYR A 1031 -38.14 12.07 -2.22
C TYR A 1031 -39.61 12.16 -1.77
N GLY A 1032 -40.07 11.33 -0.82
CA GLY A 1032 -41.43 11.41 -0.29
C GLY A 1032 -41.71 12.76 0.36
N GLN A 1033 -42.84 13.37 0.00
CA GLN A 1033 -43.32 14.64 0.58
C GLN A 1033 -44.55 14.40 1.46
N SER A 1034 -44.49 14.91 2.69
CA SER A 1034 -45.65 15.30 3.49
C SER A 1034 -45.35 16.70 4.01
N THR A 1035 -46.36 17.58 4.10
CA THR A 1035 -46.17 18.89 4.73
C THR A 1035 -45.68 18.69 6.16
N PRO A 1036 -44.47 19.15 6.53
CA PRO A 1036 -44.02 19.02 7.90
C PRO A 1036 -44.96 19.82 8.79
N PRO A 1037 -45.33 19.32 9.99
CA PRO A 1037 -46.10 20.12 10.94
C PRO A 1037 -45.37 21.43 11.22
N ALA A 1038 -46.11 22.53 11.33
CA ALA A 1038 -45.59 23.91 11.41
C ALA A 1038 -44.63 24.20 12.59
N TYR A 1039 -44.40 23.22 13.47
CA TYR A 1039 -43.45 23.27 14.58
C TYR A 1039 -42.42 22.15 14.41
N GLY A 1040 -41.13 22.52 14.51
CA GLY A 1040 -39.96 21.72 14.11
C GLY A 1040 -40.05 20.21 14.33
N GLY A 1041 -39.64 19.46 13.30
CA GLY A 1041 -39.81 18.01 13.18
C GLY A 1041 -39.59 17.22 14.47
N GLY A 1042 -40.54 16.33 14.76
CA GLY A 1042 -40.58 15.47 15.95
C GLY A 1042 -39.35 14.59 16.13
N GLU A 1043 -39.29 13.86 17.26
CA GLU A 1043 -38.12 13.05 17.64
C GLU A 1043 -37.73 12.01 16.56
N ALA A 1044 -38.70 11.47 15.82
CA ALA A 1044 -38.48 10.61 14.66
C ALA A 1044 -37.65 11.29 13.53
N TYR A 1045 -37.92 12.56 13.20
CA TYR A 1045 -37.16 13.30 12.18
C TYR A 1045 -35.67 13.42 12.55
N ARG A 1046 -35.40 13.64 13.84
CA ARG A 1046 -34.03 13.76 14.37
C ARG A 1046 -33.32 12.41 14.39
N VAL A 1047 -33.99 11.35 14.83
CA VAL A 1047 -33.42 10.01 14.93
C VAL A 1047 -33.06 9.44 13.55
N PHE A 1048 -33.91 9.65 12.53
CA PHE A 1048 -33.66 9.13 11.18
C PHE A 1048 -32.88 10.08 10.26
N GLY A 1049 -32.47 11.25 10.76
CA GLY A 1049 -31.63 12.22 10.04
C GLY A 1049 -32.31 12.77 8.78
N ILE A 1050 -33.57 13.18 8.90
CA ILE A 1050 -34.36 13.79 7.82
C ILE A 1050 -34.19 15.30 7.92
N ASN A 1051 -33.27 15.89 7.12
CA ASN A 1051 -33.06 17.33 7.07
C ASN A 1051 -34.15 18.01 6.23
N SER A 1052 -34.72 19.11 6.73
CA SER A 1052 -35.55 20.03 5.94
C SER A 1052 -34.66 20.95 5.10
N PHE A 1053 -34.53 20.69 3.80
CA PHE A 1053 -34.05 21.64 2.80
C PHE A 1053 -35.03 21.57 1.62
N SER A 1054 -35.75 22.63 1.23
CA SER A 1054 -35.33 23.91 0.62
C SER A 1054 -34.69 23.72 -0.76
N GLY A 1055 -35.52 23.74 -1.81
CA GLY A 1055 -35.11 24.01 -3.18
C GLY A 1055 -35.41 22.89 -4.17
N TYR A 1056 -36.65 22.80 -4.66
CA TYR A 1056 -36.96 22.34 -6.02
C TYR A 1056 -38.28 22.99 -6.46
N ASP A 1057 -38.31 23.41 -7.73
CA ASP A 1057 -39.23 24.39 -8.27
C ASP A 1057 -40.68 23.86 -8.34
N ARG A 1058 -41.63 24.69 -7.88
CA ARG A 1058 -43.08 24.41 -7.93
C ARG A 1058 -43.58 24.75 -9.32
N LYS A 1059 -43.49 23.83 -10.28
CA LYS A 1059 -44.25 23.91 -11.54
C LYS A 1059 -44.30 22.54 -12.21
N MET A 1060 -45.35 21.79 -11.96
CA MET A 1060 -45.90 20.84 -12.93
C MET A 1060 -47.38 20.66 -12.66
N GLU A 1061 -48.18 20.91 -13.69
CA GLU A 1061 -49.64 20.91 -13.69
C GLU A 1061 -50.21 19.49 -13.63
N ARG A 1062 -51.52 19.44 -13.37
CA ARG A 1062 -52.30 18.31 -12.87
C ARG A 1062 -52.75 17.39 -13.99
N GLU A 1063 -52.45 16.10 -13.86
CA GLU A 1063 -53.35 15.02 -14.28
C GLU A 1063 -53.50 14.01 -13.13
N SER A 1064 -54.73 13.56 -12.88
CA SER A 1064 -55.09 12.69 -11.75
C SER A 1064 -54.73 11.23 -12.04
N PHE A 1065 -53.93 10.63 -11.14
CA PHE A 1065 -53.61 9.19 -11.10
C PHE A 1065 -54.85 8.27 -11.17
N GLN A 1066 -56.01 8.76 -10.70
CA GLN A 1066 -57.28 8.05 -10.71
C GLN A 1066 -57.80 7.77 -12.14
N ASP A 1067 -57.56 8.67 -13.10
CA ASP A 1067 -57.99 8.51 -14.50
C ASP A 1067 -57.12 7.49 -15.28
N ILE A 1068 -55.90 7.24 -14.82
CA ILE A 1068 -54.95 6.27 -15.41
C ILE A 1068 -55.17 4.87 -14.83
N TRP A 1069 -55.53 4.77 -13.55
CA TRP A 1069 -55.76 3.50 -12.86
C TRP A 1069 -57.15 2.89 -13.18
N GLU A 1070 -58.21 3.71 -13.27
CA GLU A 1070 -59.58 3.24 -13.56
C GLU A 1070 -59.77 2.77 -15.02
N ARG A 1071 -58.95 3.24 -15.98
CA ARG A 1071 -58.96 2.72 -17.37
C ARG A 1071 -58.40 1.31 -17.51
N GLY A 1072 -57.65 0.82 -16.52
CA GLY A 1072 -57.02 -0.51 -16.54
C GLY A 1072 -57.68 -1.54 -15.64
N SER A 1073 -58.68 -1.18 -14.83
CA SER A 1073 -59.32 -2.07 -13.88
C SER A 1073 -60.53 -2.80 -14.46
N SER A 1074 -60.27 -3.75 -15.36
CA SER A 1074 -61.17 -4.89 -15.62
C SER A 1074 -60.36 -6.18 -15.46
N PHE A 1075 -60.05 -6.54 -14.21
CA PHE A 1075 -59.42 -7.82 -13.87
C PHE A 1075 -60.47 -8.78 -13.29
N SER A 1076 -60.61 -9.96 -13.91
CA SER A 1076 -61.49 -11.05 -13.49
C SER A 1076 -60.98 -11.76 -12.23
N GLU A 1077 -61.89 -12.09 -11.32
CA GLU A 1077 -61.68 -12.44 -9.91
C GLU A 1077 -61.03 -13.80 -9.59
N GLU A 1078 -60.44 -14.53 -10.55
CA GLU A 1078 -59.95 -15.89 -10.30
C GLU A 1078 -58.48 -16.05 -10.70
N ARG A 1079 -57.61 -16.33 -9.70
CA ARG A 1079 -56.21 -16.86 -9.77
C ARG A 1079 -55.04 -15.94 -9.42
N TYR A 1080 -55.00 -15.25 -8.27
CA TYR A 1080 -53.73 -14.77 -7.68
C TYR A 1080 -53.76 -14.78 -6.14
N GLU A 1081 -52.72 -15.29 -5.49
CA GLU A 1081 -52.58 -15.41 -4.02
C GLU A 1081 -52.29 -14.06 -3.31
N ALA A 1082 -51.92 -13.01 -4.05
CA ALA A 1082 -51.71 -11.66 -3.52
C ALA A 1082 -52.71 -10.68 -4.14
N ARG A 1083 -53.49 -10.00 -3.30
CA ARG A 1083 -54.50 -9.02 -3.74
C ARG A 1083 -53.82 -7.69 -4.11
N PRO A 1084 -54.17 -7.06 -5.25
CA PRO A 1084 -53.85 -5.67 -5.48
C PRO A 1084 -54.71 -4.76 -4.56
N PRO A 1085 -54.18 -3.60 -4.14
CA PRO A 1085 -54.89 -2.67 -3.27
C PRO A 1085 -56.15 -2.04 -3.89
N LYS A 1086 -57.13 -1.66 -3.05
CA LYS A 1086 -58.37 -0.97 -3.45
C LYS A 1086 -58.37 0.44 -2.84
N MET A 1087 -58.39 1.48 -3.69
CA MET A 1087 -58.42 2.87 -3.25
C MET A 1087 -59.84 3.47 -3.31
N GLU A 1088 -60.32 4.04 -2.20
CA GLU A 1088 -61.48 4.94 -2.16
C GLU A 1088 -61.04 6.29 -1.57
N GLY A 1089 -61.07 7.37 -2.37
CA GLY A 1089 -60.87 8.73 -1.86
C GLY A 1089 -60.31 9.72 -2.89
N LYS A 1090 -61.00 10.85 -3.08
CA LYS A 1090 -60.61 11.94 -4.00
C LYS A 1090 -59.64 12.92 -3.34
N GLY A 1091 -58.51 13.21 -4.01
CA GLY A 1091 -57.73 14.43 -3.78
C GLY A 1091 -56.24 14.21 -3.51
N SER A 1092 -55.42 14.65 -4.48
CA SER A 1092 -54.05 15.18 -4.39
C SER A 1092 -53.12 14.77 -3.23
N GLU A 1093 -51.90 14.35 -3.60
CA GLU A 1093 -50.69 14.10 -2.79
C GLU A 1093 -50.37 12.61 -2.51
N TRP A 1094 -49.07 12.27 -2.47
CA TRP A 1094 -48.59 10.92 -2.18
C TRP A 1094 -48.85 10.59 -0.71
N ASN A 1095 -50.04 10.04 -0.45
CA ASN A 1095 -50.53 9.83 0.90
C ASN A 1095 -49.94 8.59 1.57
N LEU A 1096 -49.93 8.61 2.90
CA LEU A 1096 -49.49 7.50 3.77
C LEU A 1096 -50.24 6.19 3.46
N GLU A 1097 -51.46 6.28 2.93
CA GLU A 1097 -52.29 5.12 2.53
C GLU A 1097 -51.66 4.33 1.37
N ASN A 1098 -51.14 5.00 0.34
CA ASN A 1098 -50.48 4.36 -0.81
C ASN A 1098 -49.23 3.58 -0.37
N LEU A 1099 -48.45 4.16 0.56
CA LEU A 1099 -47.27 3.50 1.11
C LEU A 1099 -47.64 2.30 2.01
N LYS A 1100 -48.74 2.42 2.78
CA LYS A 1100 -49.27 1.33 3.60
C LYS A 1100 -49.69 0.14 2.75
N GLU A 1101 -50.33 0.36 1.60
CA GLU A 1101 -50.73 -0.71 0.69
C GLU A 1101 -49.54 -1.43 0.03
N ILE A 1102 -48.53 -0.69 -0.43
CA ILE A 1102 -47.27 -1.26 -0.93
C ILE A 1102 -46.57 -2.07 0.17
N TYR A 1103 -46.61 -1.59 1.40
CA TYR A 1103 -46.04 -2.27 2.56
C TYR A 1103 -46.84 -3.50 2.99
N LEU A 1104 -48.16 -3.49 2.90
CA LEU A 1104 -48.99 -4.68 3.11
C LEU A 1104 -48.72 -5.75 2.04
N SER A 1105 -48.52 -5.34 0.78
CA SER A 1105 -48.09 -6.25 -0.30
C SER A 1105 -46.70 -6.86 -0.02
N PHE A 1106 -45.76 -6.06 0.47
CA PHE A 1106 -44.45 -6.52 0.97
C PHE A 1106 -44.59 -7.52 2.14
N LEU A 1107 -45.54 -7.28 3.05
CA LEU A 1107 -45.87 -8.18 4.15
C LEU A 1107 -46.67 -9.43 3.72
N SER A 1108 -47.28 -9.46 2.54
CA SER A 1108 -47.94 -10.68 2.01
C SER A 1108 -47.00 -11.63 1.26
N LEU A 1109 -45.77 -11.20 0.93
CA LEU A 1109 -44.78 -12.09 0.31
C LEU A 1109 -44.49 -13.30 1.22
N THR A 1110 -44.84 -14.50 0.78
CA THR A 1110 -44.37 -15.75 1.38
C THR A 1110 -42.91 -15.96 1.00
N PRO A 1111 -42.02 -16.31 1.95
CA PRO A 1111 -40.65 -16.69 1.58
C PRO A 1111 -40.72 -17.94 0.70
N PRO A 1112 -40.07 -17.97 -0.48
CA PRO A 1112 -40.18 -19.10 -1.39
C PRO A 1112 -39.62 -20.36 -0.73
N SER A 1113 -40.49 -21.34 -0.50
CA SER A 1113 -40.11 -22.69 -0.13
C SER A 1113 -39.54 -23.39 -1.37
N SER A 1114 -38.29 -23.82 -1.27
CA SER A 1114 -37.51 -24.66 -2.18
C SER A 1114 -36.55 -23.97 -3.17
N LEU A 1115 -35.29 -24.43 -3.08
CA LEU A 1115 -34.13 -24.29 -3.98
C LEU A 1115 -33.34 -22.96 -4.02
N ALA A 1116 -32.03 -23.13 -3.87
CA ALA A 1116 -30.91 -22.20 -4.07
C ALA A 1116 -30.61 -21.21 -2.92
N GLY A 1117 -29.52 -21.52 -2.20
CA GLY A 1117 -29.00 -20.72 -1.10
C GLY A 1117 -28.46 -19.37 -1.53
N SER A 1118 -29.18 -18.30 -1.20
CA SER A 1118 -28.64 -17.09 -0.55
C SER A 1118 -29.75 -16.08 -0.22
N ASN A 1119 -30.74 -16.43 0.59
CA ASN A 1119 -31.75 -15.44 1.01
C ASN A 1119 -31.74 -15.30 2.53
N ARG A 1120 -30.80 -14.49 3.02
CA ARG A 1120 -30.85 -13.92 4.36
C ARG A 1120 -31.99 -12.89 4.39
N GLY A 1121 -32.77 -12.86 5.46
CA GLY A 1121 -33.79 -11.82 5.68
C GLY A 1121 -33.26 -10.38 5.60
N ILE A 1122 -34.15 -9.41 5.81
CA ILE A 1122 -33.86 -7.97 5.71
C ILE A 1122 -32.63 -7.61 6.56
N ASN A 1123 -31.62 -7.00 5.95
CA ASN A 1123 -30.41 -6.54 6.64
C ASN A 1123 -30.68 -5.20 7.37
N LYS A 1124 -29.90 -4.87 8.40
CA LYS A 1124 -30.02 -3.64 9.20
C LYS A 1124 -30.19 -2.35 8.40
N LYS A 1125 -29.47 -2.22 7.29
CA LYS A 1125 -29.53 -1.03 6.43
C LYS A 1125 -30.89 -0.94 5.73
N GLN A 1126 -31.44 -2.08 5.33
CA GLN A 1126 -32.73 -2.18 4.66
C GLN A 1126 -33.88 -1.93 5.66
N PHE A 1127 -33.76 -2.46 6.88
CA PHE A 1127 -34.66 -2.16 7.98
C PHE A 1127 -34.70 -0.65 8.30
N TRP A 1128 -33.53 -0.01 8.35
CA TRP A 1128 -33.42 1.44 8.52
C TRP A 1128 -34.04 2.24 7.37
N ILE A 1129 -33.94 1.76 6.12
CA ILE A 1129 -34.54 2.41 4.95
C ILE A 1129 -36.07 2.39 5.03
N ILE A 1130 -36.68 1.25 5.40
CA ILE A 1130 -38.13 1.12 5.56
C ILE A 1130 -38.64 2.09 6.64
N LEU A 1131 -38.00 2.13 7.81
CA LEU A 1131 -38.41 3.05 8.87
C LEU A 1131 -38.25 4.52 8.46
N LYS A 1132 -37.18 4.83 7.73
CA LYS A 1132 -36.94 6.18 7.22
C LYS A 1132 -37.96 6.59 6.17
N SER A 1133 -38.44 5.68 5.31
CA SER A 1133 -39.49 5.99 4.34
C SER A 1133 -40.80 6.33 5.03
N PHE A 1134 -41.22 5.52 6.00
CA PHE A 1134 -42.43 5.79 6.78
C PHE A 1134 -42.32 7.06 7.62
N ALA A 1135 -41.18 7.30 8.29
CA ALA A 1135 -40.98 8.51 9.07
C ALA A 1135 -41.02 9.79 8.22
N ARG A 1136 -40.65 9.72 6.94
CA ARG A 1136 -40.69 10.87 6.02
C ARG A 1136 -42.08 11.10 5.41
N THR A 1137 -42.80 10.04 5.06
CA THR A 1137 -44.16 10.13 4.49
C THR A 1137 -45.25 10.34 5.53
N SER A 1138 -45.07 9.86 6.77
CA SER A 1138 -46.04 10.06 7.87
C SER A 1138 -45.89 11.39 8.59
N GLY A 1139 -44.95 12.25 8.19
CA GLY A 1139 -44.64 13.46 8.96
C GLY A 1139 -44.06 13.17 10.34
N GLY A 1140 -43.40 12.01 10.53
CA GLY A 1140 -42.74 11.64 11.77
C GLY A 1140 -43.69 11.14 12.87
N ASP A 1141 -44.89 10.70 12.50
CA ASP A 1141 -45.86 10.09 13.42
C ASP A 1141 -45.29 8.82 14.06
N LEU A 1142 -45.15 8.84 15.40
CA LEU A 1142 -44.53 7.78 16.18
C LEU A 1142 -45.39 6.50 16.20
N ASP A 1143 -46.72 6.62 16.21
CA ASP A 1143 -47.62 5.47 16.30
C ASP A 1143 -47.55 4.62 15.03
N VAL A 1144 -47.43 5.28 13.88
CA VAL A 1144 -47.26 4.63 12.57
C VAL A 1144 -45.91 3.92 12.49
N ILE A 1145 -44.84 4.58 12.96
CA ILE A 1145 -43.49 4.00 12.96
C ILE A 1145 -43.41 2.82 13.94
N GLU A 1146 -44.08 2.89 15.09
CA GLU A 1146 -44.14 1.81 16.07
C GLU A 1146 -44.89 0.59 15.50
N LYS A 1147 -46.02 0.82 14.85
CA LYS A 1147 -46.80 -0.25 14.21
C LYS A 1147 -46.00 -0.96 13.13
N VAL A 1148 -45.34 -0.21 12.24
CA VAL A 1148 -44.43 -0.75 11.22
C VAL A 1148 -43.28 -1.50 11.87
N TRP A 1149 -42.68 -0.97 12.94
CA TRP A 1149 -41.60 -1.63 13.67
C TRP A 1149 -42.05 -3.00 14.20
N ARG A 1150 -43.20 -3.08 14.88
CA ARG A 1150 -43.74 -4.33 15.43
C ARG A 1150 -44.12 -5.35 14.36
N GLU A 1151 -44.68 -4.92 13.24
CA GLU A 1151 -45.07 -5.82 12.14
C GLU A 1151 -43.86 -6.40 11.40
N VAL A 1152 -42.81 -5.60 11.13
CA VAL A 1152 -41.55 -6.12 10.56
C VAL A 1152 -40.83 -7.03 11.58
N GLU A 1153 -40.85 -6.67 12.87
CA GLU A 1153 -40.30 -7.50 13.95
C GLU A 1153 -41.06 -8.83 14.09
N GLY A 1154 -42.39 -8.83 13.99
CA GLY A 1154 -43.20 -10.06 14.06
C GLY A 1154 -42.97 -11.00 12.88
N LYS A 1155 -42.77 -10.48 11.66
CA LYS A 1155 -42.57 -11.30 10.45
C LYS A 1155 -41.12 -11.80 10.29
N PHE A 1156 -40.13 -10.97 10.64
CA PHE A 1156 -38.70 -11.24 10.39
C PHE A 1156 -37.85 -11.39 11.69
N GLY A 1157 -38.46 -11.37 12.88
CA GLY A 1157 -37.82 -11.51 14.19
C GLY A 1157 -37.74 -12.95 14.73
N GLU A 1158 -37.24 -13.12 15.96
CA GLU A 1158 -36.95 -14.43 16.56
C GLU A 1158 -38.22 -15.23 16.84
N GLY A 1159 -38.34 -16.38 16.15
CA GLY A 1159 -39.47 -17.30 16.20
C GLY A 1159 -39.69 -18.03 14.87
N ASN A 1160 -39.28 -17.42 13.75
CA ASN A 1160 -39.25 -18.05 12.44
C ASN A 1160 -37.81 -18.41 12.05
N GLU A 1161 -37.58 -19.64 11.57
CA GLU A 1161 -36.26 -20.23 11.25
C GLU A 1161 -35.41 -19.43 10.22
N GLN A 1162 -35.92 -18.32 9.70
CA GLN A 1162 -35.33 -17.50 8.63
C GLN A 1162 -35.10 -16.01 8.98
N GLY A 1163 -35.32 -15.59 10.24
CA GLY A 1163 -35.20 -14.20 10.70
C GLY A 1163 -33.77 -13.67 10.94
N TRP A 1164 -33.57 -12.35 10.80
CA TRP A 1164 -32.28 -11.69 11.08
C TRP A 1164 -32.06 -11.54 12.60
N VAL A 1165 -31.12 -12.30 13.16
CA VAL A 1165 -30.75 -12.34 14.59
C VAL A 1165 -30.15 -11.01 15.12
N GLY A 1166 -29.73 -10.10 14.23
CA GLY A 1166 -28.81 -9.02 14.59
C GLY A 1166 -29.43 -7.72 15.12
N TRP A 1167 -30.75 -7.54 15.12
CA TRP A 1167 -31.33 -6.24 15.49
C TRP A 1167 -31.25 -5.94 17.00
N ARG A 1168 -31.26 -6.99 17.86
CA ARG A 1168 -31.00 -6.88 19.31
C ARG A 1168 -29.52 -6.75 19.67
N VAL A 1169 -28.62 -6.89 18.70
CA VAL A 1169 -27.17 -6.72 18.87
C VAL A 1169 -26.69 -5.38 18.30
N ASP A 1170 -27.47 -4.74 17.42
CA ASP A 1170 -27.12 -3.45 16.84
C ASP A 1170 -27.49 -2.29 17.77
N ASN A 1171 -26.48 -1.76 18.45
CA ASN A 1171 -26.57 -0.62 19.36
C ASN A 1171 -27.29 0.60 18.76
N ARG A 1172 -27.31 0.80 17.43
CA ARG A 1172 -28.04 1.92 16.81
C ARG A 1172 -29.54 1.69 16.73
N LEU A 1173 -29.99 0.48 16.42
CA LEU A 1173 -31.43 0.14 16.39
C LEU A 1173 -31.98 0.03 17.82
N ILE A 1174 -31.21 -0.51 18.75
CA ILE A 1174 -31.53 -0.53 20.18
C ILE A 1174 -31.64 0.91 20.72
N TRP A 1175 -30.69 1.76 20.35
CA TRP A 1175 -30.74 3.19 20.70
C TRP A 1175 -31.96 3.88 20.07
N ALA A 1176 -32.25 3.65 18.79
CA ALA A 1176 -33.40 4.24 18.11
C ALA A 1176 -34.72 3.78 18.75
N ARG A 1177 -34.89 2.49 19.04
CA ARG A 1177 -36.07 1.93 19.74
C ARG A 1177 -36.24 2.56 21.13
N ARG A 1178 -35.15 2.63 21.93
CA ARG A 1178 -35.16 3.27 23.26
C ARG A 1178 -35.49 4.76 23.18
N THR A 1179 -35.02 5.44 22.14
CA THR A 1179 -35.23 6.89 21.97
C THR A 1179 -36.62 7.21 21.45
N LEU A 1180 -37.22 6.35 20.62
CA LEU A 1180 -38.52 6.61 19.98
C LEU A 1180 -39.72 6.05 20.77
N PHE A 1181 -39.58 4.89 21.40
CA PHE A 1181 -40.71 4.17 22.03
C PHE A 1181 -40.58 3.99 23.56
N GLY A 1182 -39.42 4.35 24.14
CA GLY A 1182 -39.28 4.46 25.59
C GLY A 1182 -39.49 3.18 26.41
N GLU A 1183 -38.93 2.03 26.01
CA GLU A 1183 -38.96 0.83 26.86
C GLU A 1183 -37.90 0.86 27.99
N GLU A 1184 -38.36 0.58 29.21
CA GLU A 1184 -37.53 0.35 30.41
C GLU A 1184 -36.83 -1.02 30.37
N LYS A 1185 -35.50 -0.96 30.52
CA LYS A 1185 -34.51 -2.04 30.76
C LYS A 1185 -34.31 -3.09 29.65
#